data_AF-A0A011A076-F1
#
_entry.id   AF-A0A011A076-F1
#
_cell.length_a   1.000
_cell.length_b   1.000
_cell.length_c   1.000
_cell.angle_alpha   90.00
_cell.angle_beta   90.00
_cell.angle_gamma   90.00
#
_symmetry.space_group_name_H-M   'P 1'
#
loop_
_entity.id
_entity.type
_entity.pdbx_description
1 polymer ?
#
loop_
_entity_poly.entity_id
_entity_poly.type
_entity_poly.pdbx_seq_one_letter_code
_entity_poly.pdbx_strand_id
1 'polypeptide(L)'
;MLAKLPLDSPLWLEFDASFSTEQALDALREVLTRRQLGESWDELRSELLHQGTVYDITSAAIPHLVDLAPALSVEERAELWTEIGFWVTAGADYYEGPVADGLQESLTAALAVAEAGALELFRERAGLGDSYFALACVTLAGHPSGGAMWSFLSPGEGYVTLTCPTCEEQDEVDGFGDPLGPPGAPPAVPDLRADARDVPGWASLADEIEAAPDLFGPGWDGFARVAVAVARAGVPETAPPAAVWCLIAAMVALRGDVAWARTITRLAGHYQCVSCQDVYSIGDLIAEDEFAEPIVPDGLDPATFADAGGFRPAPGGWPVVAGPTVATRWRASTGPVDTLTVATLPTGQSIVAGVGPSGLHRWDLGTGAPLPVAAGGAVRSSAVVTAPDGRTYVVAGGDRLHRWDALTGDPLPARPAAVRALAPAVIPAPTHGRHPEDPGWLAGLRDGRTVLVTGEEDGAVRLWDPLTAEPLGELYRTDGIGAMTSVPDRSFGDQVVTLSGALTVDVWSSAAVTGRRSSMAPPATRLAALGHESLVDVTGAPGGILLADAGGLVSLWTTFGVRLGDPLPPDPGHTGVVAVAAVTTTAGPLVVATASAADATLRLWTPSTGGVTLVDLDAPPRALHATGPLLLVATDTGVLALTLE
;
A
#
# COMPACT_ATOMS: atom_id res chain seq x y z
N MET A 1 -33.17 -19.36 29.70
CA MET A 1 -32.71 -20.74 29.48
C MET A 1 -32.87 -21.02 28.01
N LEU A 2 -31.76 -21.22 27.33
CA LEU A 2 -31.75 -21.69 25.95
C LEU A 2 -32.34 -23.11 25.94
N ALA A 3 -33.23 -23.45 25.00
CA ALA A 3 -33.67 -24.83 24.81
C ALA A 3 -32.46 -25.64 24.32
N LYS A 4 -32.23 -26.88 24.78
CA LYS A 4 -31.02 -27.62 24.35
C LYS A 4 -31.32 -29.09 24.17
N LEU A 5 -30.55 -29.74 23.30
CA LEU A 5 -30.54 -31.19 23.22
C LEU A 5 -29.90 -31.76 24.50
N PRO A 6 -30.60 -32.60 25.28
CA PRO A 6 -30.03 -33.21 26.48
C PRO A 6 -28.79 -34.05 26.16
N LEU A 7 -27.76 -34.00 27.00
CA LEU A 7 -26.48 -34.71 26.77
C LEU A 7 -26.61 -36.25 26.80
N ASP A 8 -27.72 -36.78 27.30
CA ASP A 8 -28.06 -38.20 27.35
C ASP A 8 -29.03 -38.62 26.23
N SER A 9 -29.41 -37.70 25.34
CA SER A 9 -30.30 -37.97 24.22
C SER A 9 -29.63 -38.92 23.22
N PRO A 10 -30.33 -39.97 22.73
CA PRO A 10 -29.79 -40.81 21.66
C PRO A 10 -29.66 -40.06 20.32
N LEU A 11 -30.35 -38.93 20.15
CA LEU A 11 -30.32 -38.12 18.93
C LEU A 11 -28.92 -37.58 18.58
N TRP A 12 -28.01 -37.45 19.55
CA TRP A 12 -26.61 -37.09 19.27
C TRP A 12 -25.96 -38.08 18.30
N LEU A 13 -26.26 -39.38 18.43
CA LEU A 13 -25.70 -40.45 17.59
C LEU A 13 -26.35 -40.52 16.21
N GLU A 14 -27.43 -39.76 15.97
CA GLU A 14 -28.08 -39.68 14.67
C GLU A 14 -27.43 -38.61 13.76
N PHE A 15 -26.53 -37.78 14.30
CA PHE A 15 -25.76 -36.80 13.55
C PHE A 15 -24.63 -37.46 12.75
N ASP A 16 -24.46 -37.04 11.50
CA ASP A 16 -23.40 -37.52 10.61
C ASP A 16 -22.05 -36.91 11.07
N ALA A 17 -21.08 -37.76 11.43
CA ALA A 17 -19.78 -37.34 11.95
C ALA A 17 -18.63 -38.07 11.24
N SER A 18 -17.55 -37.35 10.91
CA SER A 18 -16.39 -37.87 10.19
C SER A 18 -15.42 -38.64 11.09
N PHE A 19 -15.51 -38.44 12.42
CA PHE A 19 -14.59 -39.03 13.41
C PHE A 19 -15.33 -39.81 14.50
N SER A 20 -15.87 -39.16 15.54
CA SER A 20 -16.65 -39.82 16.58
C SER A 20 -17.54 -38.87 17.39
N THR A 21 -18.86 -38.97 17.21
CA THR A 21 -19.85 -38.25 18.05
C THR A 21 -19.69 -38.58 19.53
N GLU A 22 -19.28 -39.80 19.87
CA GLU A 22 -19.08 -40.21 21.27
C GLU A 22 -17.91 -39.47 21.92
N GLN A 23 -16.82 -39.25 21.19
CA GLN A 23 -15.64 -38.52 21.69
C GLN A 23 -15.96 -37.04 21.91
N ALA A 24 -16.62 -36.39 20.95
CA ALA A 24 -17.07 -35.01 21.09
C ALA A 24 -18.01 -34.85 22.31
N LEU A 25 -18.93 -35.79 22.51
CA LEU A 25 -19.89 -35.74 23.61
C LEU A 25 -19.24 -35.97 24.98
N ASP A 26 -18.24 -36.86 25.06
CA ASP A 26 -17.49 -37.10 26.29
C ASP A 26 -16.62 -35.88 26.66
N ALA A 27 -15.93 -35.29 25.68
CA ALA A 27 -15.17 -34.05 25.88
C ALA A 27 -16.10 -32.89 26.31
N LEU A 28 -17.26 -32.73 25.66
CA LEU A 28 -18.26 -31.72 26.02
C LEU A 28 -18.78 -31.91 27.46
N ARG A 29 -19.10 -33.15 27.87
CA ARG A 29 -19.50 -33.46 29.25
C ARG A 29 -18.42 -33.09 30.24
N GLU A 30 -17.16 -33.36 29.90
CA GLU A 30 -16.02 -33.09 30.76
C GLU A 30 -15.81 -31.58 30.96
N VAL A 31 -15.85 -30.79 29.88
CA VAL A 31 -15.80 -29.31 29.91
C VAL A 31 -16.93 -28.73 30.76
N LEU A 32 -18.17 -29.17 30.54
CA LEU A 32 -19.33 -28.68 31.28
C LEU A 32 -19.31 -29.08 32.77
N THR A 33 -18.75 -30.24 33.09
CA THR A 33 -18.60 -30.72 34.47
C THR A 33 -17.53 -29.96 35.21
N ARG A 34 -16.37 -29.75 34.57
CA ARG A 34 -15.23 -29.05 35.19
C ARG A 34 -15.43 -27.55 35.26
N ARG A 35 -16.29 -26.98 34.42
CA ARG A 35 -16.57 -25.54 34.33
C ARG A 35 -15.31 -24.71 33.98
N GLN A 36 -14.45 -25.25 33.13
CA GLN A 36 -13.21 -24.64 32.62
C GLN A 36 -12.90 -25.22 31.23
N LEU A 37 -12.11 -24.53 30.41
CA LEU A 37 -11.76 -25.01 29.07
C LEU A 37 -10.67 -26.11 29.12
N GLY A 38 -9.43 -25.81 29.53
CA GLY A 38 -8.41 -26.84 29.85
C GLY A 38 -8.10 -27.87 28.74
N GLU A 39 -7.49 -29.02 29.08
CA GLU A 39 -7.06 -30.04 28.08
C GLU A 39 -8.24 -30.64 27.28
N SER A 40 -9.39 -30.87 27.93
CA SER A 40 -10.59 -31.41 27.27
C SER A 40 -11.19 -30.47 26.22
N TRP A 41 -10.88 -29.17 26.30
CA TRP A 41 -11.31 -28.19 25.30
C TRP A 41 -10.55 -28.34 24.00
N ASP A 42 -9.25 -28.64 24.04
CA ASP A 42 -8.48 -28.90 22.82
C ASP A 42 -9.01 -30.12 22.07
N GLU A 43 -9.35 -31.18 22.81
CA GLU A 43 -9.99 -32.38 22.26
C GLU A 43 -11.36 -32.04 21.65
N LEU A 44 -12.23 -31.34 22.40
CA LEU A 44 -13.55 -30.92 21.90
C LEU A 44 -13.43 -30.05 20.66
N ARG A 45 -12.54 -29.06 20.67
CA ARG A 45 -12.31 -28.15 19.55
C ARG A 45 -11.85 -28.90 18.30
N SER A 46 -10.93 -29.85 18.44
CA SER A 46 -10.45 -30.66 17.32
C SER A 46 -11.56 -31.51 16.70
N GLU A 47 -12.45 -32.06 17.54
CA GLU A 47 -13.63 -32.81 17.07
C GLU A 47 -14.66 -31.91 16.38
N LEU A 48 -14.84 -30.67 16.87
CA LEU A 48 -15.80 -29.72 16.29
C LEU A 48 -15.32 -29.05 14.98
N LEU A 49 -14.01 -29.05 14.69
CA LEU A 49 -13.40 -28.39 13.51
C LEU A 49 -13.04 -29.32 12.33
N HIS A 50 -13.27 -30.64 12.40
CA HIS A 50 -12.74 -31.58 11.41
C HIS A 50 -13.51 -31.62 10.08
N GLN A 51 -12.78 -31.77 8.95
CA GLN A 51 -13.30 -31.66 7.58
C GLN A 51 -14.49 -32.59 7.30
N GLY A 52 -15.63 -31.99 6.90
CA GLY A 52 -16.70 -32.66 6.15
C GLY A 52 -17.90 -33.13 6.96
N THR A 53 -17.97 -32.80 8.24
CA THR A 53 -19.15 -33.08 9.09
C THR A 53 -19.34 -31.96 10.10
N VAL A 54 -20.34 -32.05 10.97
CA VAL A 54 -20.38 -31.27 12.24
C VAL A 54 -21.04 -29.88 12.20
N TYR A 55 -21.95 -29.53 11.29
CA TYR A 55 -22.85 -28.40 11.63
C TYR A 55 -23.88 -28.80 12.70
N ASP A 56 -24.38 -30.04 12.69
CA ASP A 56 -25.38 -30.54 13.65
C ASP A 56 -24.87 -30.64 15.11
N ILE A 57 -23.74 -31.32 15.32
CA ILE A 57 -23.15 -31.52 16.65
C ILE A 57 -22.70 -30.17 17.23
N THR A 58 -22.07 -29.32 16.42
CA THR A 58 -21.65 -27.97 16.82
C THR A 58 -22.85 -27.10 17.18
N SER A 59 -23.89 -27.10 16.35
CA SER A 59 -25.15 -26.39 16.62
C SER A 59 -25.83 -26.86 17.90
N ALA A 60 -25.78 -28.17 18.19
CA ALA A 60 -26.30 -28.75 19.42
C ALA A 60 -25.43 -28.43 20.65
N ALA A 61 -24.11 -28.28 20.49
CA ALA A 61 -23.15 -28.01 21.56
C ALA A 61 -23.11 -26.53 21.97
N ILE A 62 -23.22 -25.59 21.02
CA ILE A 62 -23.14 -24.13 21.26
C ILE A 62 -24.07 -23.66 22.41
N PRO A 63 -25.37 -24.02 22.46
CA PRO A 63 -26.23 -23.62 23.58
C PRO A 63 -25.75 -24.10 24.96
N HIS A 64 -25.03 -25.22 25.04
CA HIS A 64 -24.42 -25.69 26.28
C HIS A 64 -23.19 -24.86 26.67
N LEU A 65 -22.36 -24.53 25.69
CA LEU A 65 -21.14 -23.74 25.88
C LEU A 65 -21.44 -22.27 26.20
N VAL A 66 -22.47 -21.66 25.60
CA VAL A 66 -22.90 -20.30 25.95
C VAL A 66 -23.34 -20.19 27.42
N ASP A 67 -24.06 -21.18 27.94
CA ASP A 67 -24.45 -21.23 29.37
C ASP A 67 -23.27 -21.50 30.31
N LEU A 68 -22.13 -21.98 29.78
CA LEU A 68 -20.91 -22.17 30.55
C LEU A 68 -20.19 -20.83 30.78
N ALA A 69 -20.29 -19.88 29.85
CA ALA A 69 -19.53 -18.63 29.86
C ALA A 69 -19.51 -17.86 31.20
N PRO A 70 -20.62 -17.71 31.95
CA PRO A 70 -20.60 -17.00 33.23
C PRO A 70 -19.71 -17.65 34.31
N ALA A 71 -19.36 -18.93 34.16
CA ALA A 71 -18.49 -19.65 35.09
C ALA A 71 -16.99 -19.56 34.74
N LEU A 72 -16.66 -19.09 33.53
CA LEU A 72 -15.30 -19.02 33.00
C LEU A 72 -14.59 -17.73 33.42
N SER A 73 -13.25 -17.78 33.43
CA SER A 73 -12.41 -16.58 33.54
C SER A 73 -12.58 -15.64 32.34
N VAL A 74 -12.06 -14.42 32.43
CA VAL A 74 -12.13 -13.42 31.33
C VAL A 74 -11.42 -13.94 30.09
N GLU A 75 -10.28 -14.58 30.27
CA GLU A 75 -9.44 -15.17 29.23
C GLU A 75 -10.13 -16.36 28.57
N GLU A 76 -10.69 -17.28 29.37
CA GLU A 76 -11.45 -18.42 28.84
C GLU A 76 -12.76 -17.99 28.16
N ARG A 77 -13.41 -16.91 28.63
CA ARG A 77 -14.58 -16.36 27.90
C ARG A 77 -14.17 -15.81 26.55
N ALA A 78 -13.03 -15.13 26.47
CA ALA A 78 -12.51 -14.62 25.21
C ALA A 78 -12.21 -15.77 24.23
N GLU A 79 -11.56 -16.82 24.71
CA GLU A 79 -11.30 -18.04 23.94
C GLU A 79 -12.61 -18.72 23.49
N LEU A 80 -13.58 -18.89 24.40
CA LEU A 80 -14.87 -19.48 24.08
C LEU A 80 -15.61 -18.72 22.97
N TRP A 81 -15.69 -17.38 23.09
CA TRP A 81 -16.32 -16.56 22.06
C TRP A 81 -15.54 -16.65 20.75
N THR A 82 -14.22 -16.61 20.82
CA THR A 82 -13.37 -16.74 19.64
C THR A 82 -13.67 -18.01 18.86
N GLU A 83 -13.69 -19.15 19.55
CA GLU A 83 -13.94 -20.46 18.94
C GLU A 83 -15.38 -20.61 18.44
N ILE A 84 -16.39 -20.13 19.17
CA ILE A 84 -17.78 -20.09 18.67
C ILE A 84 -17.87 -19.24 17.41
N GLY A 85 -17.18 -18.10 17.38
CA GLY A 85 -17.09 -17.25 16.19
C GLY A 85 -16.52 -18.04 15.02
N PHE A 86 -15.37 -18.70 15.21
CA PHE A 86 -14.74 -19.54 14.20
C PHE A 86 -15.65 -20.66 13.70
N TRP A 87 -16.32 -21.38 14.60
CA TRP A 87 -17.20 -22.48 14.21
C TRP A 87 -18.38 -22.03 13.34
N VAL A 88 -18.93 -20.85 13.63
CA VAL A 88 -20.10 -20.35 12.90
C VAL A 88 -19.70 -19.64 11.61
N THR A 89 -18.56 -18.91 11.57
CA THR A 89 -18.12 -18.21 10.36
C THR A 89 -17.33 -19.09 9.39
N ALA A 90 -16.42 -19.96 9.86
CA ALA A 90 -15.62 -20.82 8.98
C ALA A 90 -16.35 -22.12 8.59
N GLY A 91 -17.34 -22.53 9.40
CA GLY A 91 -18.10 -23.75 9.17
C GLY A 91 -19.23 -23.62 8.14
N ALA A 92 -19.77 -22.42 7.94
CA ALA A 92 -20.95 -22.20 7.09
C ALA A 92 -20.67 -22.50 5.59
N ASP A 93 -19.53 -22.05 5.07
CA ASP A 93 -19.23 -22.12 3.63
C ASP A 93 -18.48 -23.41 3.24
N TYR A 94 -17.63 -23.95 4.12
CA TYR A 94 -16.91 -25.19 3.86
C TYR A 94 -17.74 -26.46 4.17
N TYR A 95 -18.75 -26.35 5.03
CA TYR A 95 -19.54 -27.47 5.54
C TYR A 95 -21.02 -27.11 5.66
N GLU A 96 -21.68 -26.81 4.53
CA GLU A 96 -23.12 -26.57 4.39
C GLU A 96 -23.96 -27.79 4.86
N GLY A 97 -24.05 -28.02 6.17
CA GLY A 97 -24.99 -28.93 6.80
C GLY A 97 -26.18 -28.14 7.34
N PRO A 98 -27.44 -28.55 7.12
CA PRO A 98 -28.57 -27.90 7.78
C PRO A 98 -28.46 -28.08 9.31
N VAL A 99 -28.91 -27.10 10.11
CA VAL A 99 -29.11 -27.35 11.55
C VAL A 99 -30.16 -28.43 11.71
N ALA A 100 -29.87 -29.45 12.52
CA ALA A 100 -30.83 -30.48 12.87
C ALA A 100 -32.20 -29.92 13.26
N ASP A 101 -33.25 -30.58 12.76
CA ASP A 101 -34.64 -30.18 12.93
C ASP A 101 -34.96 -29.84 14.40
N GLY A 102 -35.42 -28.60 14.63
CA GLY A 102 -35.83 -28.11 15.96
C GLY A 102 -34.72 -27.50 16.82
N LEU A 103 -33.46 -27.42 16.35
CA LEU A 103 -32.37 -26.73 17.06
C LEU A 103 -32.12 -25.29 16.58
N GLN A 104 -32.61 -24.89 15.40
CA GLN A 104 -32.38 -23.57 14.81
C GLN A 104 -32.73 -22.40 15.74
N GLU A 105 -33.92 -22.42 16.36
CA GLU A 105 -34.37 -21.34 17.26
C GLU A 105 -33.48 -21.24 18.51
N SER A 106 -33.02 -22.38 19.03
CA SER A 106 -32.11 -22.43 20.16
C SER A 106 -30.74 -21.87 19.81
N LEU A 107 -30.19 -22.31 18.67
CA LEU A 107 -28.90 -21.83 18.18
C LEU A 107 -28.94 -20.32 17.97
N THR A 108 -29.96 -19.81 17.29
CA THR A 108 -30.16 -18.37 17.06
C THR A 108 -30.18 -17.59 18.37
N ALA A 109 -30.92 -18.08 19.38
CA ALA A 109 -30.96 -17.45 20.69
C ALA A 109 -29.61 -17.53 21.43
N ALA A 110 -28.88 -18.63 21.29
CA ALA A 110 -27.56 -18.82 21.89
C ALA A 110 -26.53 -17.87 21.29
N LEU A 111 -26.55 -17.69 19.97
CA LEU A 111 -25.67 -16.78 19.25
C LEU A 111 -25.95 -15.32 19.60
N ALA A 112 -27.21 -14.92 19.76
CA ALA A 112 -27.53 -13.56 20.24
C ALA A 112 -26.99 -13.29 21.65
N VAL A 113 -26.98 -14.29 22.53
CA VAL A 113 -26.37 -14.19 23.87
C VAL A 113 -24.85 -14.14 23.78
N ALA A 114 -24.24 -14.97 22.93
CA ALA A 114 -22.81 -14.96 22.69
C ALA A 114 -22.34 -13.60 22.13
N GLU A 115 -23.09 -13.03 21.18
CA GLU A 115 -22.84 -11.71 20.58
C GLU A 115 -22.89 -10.59 21.62
N ALA A 116 -23.93 -10.55 22.45
CA ALA A 116 -24.04 -9.56 23.53
C ALA A 116 -22.90 -9.71 24.55
N GLY A 117 -22.58 -10.94 24.95
CA GLY A 117 -21.48 -11.23 25.87
C GLY A 117 -20.11 -10.89 25.29
N ALA A 118 -19.93 -11.09 23.98
CA ALA A 118 -18.72 -10.73 23.25
C ALA A 118 -18.51 -9.23 23.19
N LEU A 119 -19.57 -8.46 22.91
CA LEU A 119 -19.54 -6.99 22.92
C LEU A 119 -19.25 -6.42 24.31
N GLU A 120 -19.82 -7.02 25.36
CA GLU A 120 -19.52 -6.65 26.75
C GLU A 120 -18.04 -6.89 27.08
N LEU A 121 -17.52 -8.08 26.77
CA LEU A 121 -16.13 -8.45 27.01
C LEU A 121 -15.15 -7.57 26.23
N PHE A 122 -15.48 -7.24 24.97
CA PHE A 122 -14.74 -6.25 24.18
C PHE A 122 -14.63 -4.97 25.01
N ARG A 123 -15.74 -4.37 25.44
CA ARG A 123 -15.75 -3.08 26.14
C ARG A 123 -15.01 -3.07 27.47
N GLU A 124 -14.98 -4.18 28.20
CA GLU A 124 -14.21 -4.30 29.45
C GLU A 124 -12.68 -4.16 29.28
N ARG A 125 -12.18 -4.12 28.04
CA ARG A 125 -10.75 -3.94 27.70
C ARG A 125 -9.86 -5.01 28.33
N ALA A 126 -10.26 -6.27 28.23
CA ALA A 126 -9.56 -7.43 28.79
C ALA A 126 -8.09 -7.66 28.34
N GLY A 127 -7.45 -6.76 27.59
CA GLY A 127 -6.00 -6.80 27.33
C GLY A 127 -5.51 -7.94 26.42
N LEU A 128 -6.42 -8.67 25.78
CA LEU A 128 -6.09 -9.79 24.90
C LEU A 128 -5.94 -9.28 23.46
N GLY A 129 -4.70 -9.34 22.96
CA GLY A 129 -4.29 -8.72 21.68
C GLY A 129 -4.95 -9.31 20.43
N ASP A 130 -5.45 -10.54 20.49
CA ASP A 130 -6.02 -11.23 19.32
C ASP A 130 -7.54 -11.47 19.45
N SER A 131 -8.09 -11.32 20.66
CA SER A 131 -9.48 -11.68 20.95
C SER A 131 -10.50 -10.73 20.33
N TYR A 132 -10.18 -9.45 20.12
CA TYR A 132 -11.16 -8.52 19.54
C TYR A 132 -11.51 -8.84 18.08
N PHE A 133 -10.58 -9.44 17.34
CA PHE A 133 -10.82 -9.89 15.97
C PHE A 133 -11.76 -11.10 15.95
N ALA A 134 -11.57 -12.02 16.89
CA ALA A 134 -12.43 -13.18 17.00
C ALA A 134 -13.82 -12.89 17.61
N LEU A 135 -13.91 -11.87 18.48
CA LEU A 135 -15.20 -11.32 18.92
C LEU A 135 -15.98 -10.71 17.75
N ALA A 136 -15.28 -10.16 16.74
CA ALA A 136 -15.92 -9.73 15.51
C ALA A 136 -16.49 -10.94 14.74
N CYS A 137 -15.83 -12.10 14.70
CA CYS A 137 -16.37 -13.31 14.05
C CYS A 137 -17.72 -13.72 14.65
N VAL A 138 -17.86 -13.75 15.98
CA VAL A 138 -19.15 -14.03 16.66
C VAL A 138 -20.22 -13.02 16.24
N THR A 139 -19.86 -11.74 16.21
CA THR A 139 -20.82 -10.67 15.88
C THR A 139 -21.25 -10.68 14.40
N LEU A 140 -20.41 -11.25 13.54
CA LEU A 140 -20.60 -11.34 12.09
C LEU A 140 -21.02 -12.74 11.63
N ALA A 141 -21.35 -13.63 12.56
CA ALA A 141 -21.68 -15.03 12.32
C ALA A 141 -22.84 -15.29 11.33
N GLY A 142 -23.63 -14.27 10.97
CA GLY A 142 -24.67 -14.34 9.94
C GLY A 142 -24.42 -13.46 8.71
N HIS A 143 -23.26 -12.79 8.64
CA HIS A 143 -22.93 -11.87 7.56
C HIS A 143 -21.79 -12.45 6.71
N PRO A 144 -21.83 -12.36 5.36
CA PRO A 144 -20.78 -12.93 4.49
C PRO A 144 -19.35 -12.46 4.81
N SER A 145 -19.20 -11.21 5.26
CA SER A 145 -17.90 -10.68 5.71
C SER A 145 -17.29 -11.41 6.92
N GLY A 146 -18.07 -12.18 7.68
CA GLY A 146 -17.58 -13.02 8.76
C GLY A 146 -16.71 -14.18 8.25
N GLY A 147 -17.13 -14.86 7.17
CA GLY A 147 -16.37 -15.93 6.52
C GLY A 147 -15.08 -15.39 5.89
N ALA A 148 -15.19 -14.29 5.14
CA ALA A 148 -14.06 -13.54 4.58
C ALA A 148 -12.93 -13.22 5.57
N MET A 149 -13.32 -12.93 6.82
CA MET A 149 -12.40 -12.55 7.88
C MET A 149 -11.48 -13.71 8.32
N TRP A 150 -11.86 -14.95 8.03
CA TRP A 150 -11.04 -16.16 8.28
C TRP A 150 -9.94 -16.35 7.23
N SER A 151 -10.23 -16.08 5.96
CA SER A 151 -9.25 -16.16 4.86
C SER A 151 -8.17 -15.08 4.95
N PHE A 152 -8.40 -14.04 5.76
CA PHE A 152 -7.54 -12.87 5.92
C PHE A 152 -6.54 -13.00 7.09
N LEU A 153 -6.52 -14.13 7.79
CA LEU A 153 -6.00 -14.24 9.17
C LEU A 153 -4.56 -14.71 9.36
N SER A 154 -3.69 -14.40 8.41
CA SER A 154 -2.26 -14.34 8.71
C SER A 154 -1.85 -12.87 8.73
N PRO A 155 -1.69 -12.22 9.91
CA PRO A 155 -1.06 -10.90 10.04
C PRO A 155 0.37 -10.80 9.42
N GLY A 156 0.90 -11.91 8.89
CA GLY A 156 2.15 -12.01 8.14
C GLY A 156 1.99 -12.30 6.63
N GLU A 157 0.80 -12.61 6.14
CA GLU A 157 0.51 -12.75 4.70
C GLU A 157 0.09 -11.36 4.21
N GLY A 158 1.03 -10.62 3.64
CA GLY A 158 0.82 -9.23 3.24
C GLY A 158 -0.11 -9.04 2.03
N TYR A 159 -1.00 -10.00 1.73
CA TYR A 159 -1.80 -10.06 0.50
C TYR A 159 -3.14 -10.79 0.68
N VAL A 160 -4.07 -10.55 -0.25
CA VAL A 160 -5.34 -11.27 -0.38
C VAL A 160 -5.50 -11.71 -1.82
N THR A 161 -5.90 -12.97 -2.02
CA THR A 161 -6.27 -13.47 -3.33
C THR A 161 -7.75 -13.18 -3.61
N LEU A 162 -8.03 -12.50 -4.72
CA LEU A 162 -9.37 -12.22 -5.21
C LEU A 162 -9.61 -13.00 -6.49
N THR A 163 -10.77 -13.64 -6.60
CA THR A 163 -11.21 -14.28 -7.85
C THR A 163 -12.24 -13.40 -8.52
N CYS A 164 -12.03 -13.05 -9.78
CA CYS A 164 -12.99 -12.27 -10.55
C CYS A 164 -14.24 -13.12 -10.89
N PRO A 165 -15.46 -12.70 -10.52
CA PRO A 165 -16.69 -13.45 -10.82
C PRO A 165 -16.98 -13.58 -12.32
N THR A 166 -16.59 -12.57 -13.11
CA THR A 166 -16.89 -12.54 -14.56
C THR A 166 -15.93 -13.37 -15.41
N CYS A 167 -14.64 -13.40 -15.07
CA CYS A 167 -13.63 -14.06 -15.89
C CYS A 167 -12.75 -15.07 -15.16
N GLU A 168 -13.04 -15.34 -13.88
CA GLU A 168 -12.35 -16.33 -13.03
C GLU A 168 -10.84 -16.09 -12.85
N GLU A 169 -10.33 -14.89 -13.22
CA GLU A 169 -8.94 -14.52 -13.00
C GLU A 169 -8.68 -14.38 -11.49
N GLN A 170 -7.61 -15.00 -11.01
CA GLN A 170 -7.15 -14.88 -9.64
C GLN A 170 -6.03 -13.85 -9.57
N ASP A 171 -6.27 -12.77 -8.83
CA ASP A 171 -5.29 -11.71 -8.59
C ASP A 171 -4.95 -11.61 -7.11
N GLU A 172 -3.65 -11.47 -6.81
CA GLU A 172 -3.15 -11.21 -5.47
C GLU A 172 -3.09 -9.69 -5.24
N VAL A 173 -3.92 -9.18 -4.33
CA VAL A 173 -3.88 -7.81 -3.85
C VAL A 173 -2.91 -7.73 -2.67
N ASP A 174 -1.67 -7.38 -2.99
CA ASP A 174 -0.60 -7.13 -2.01
C ASP A 174 -0.75 -5.76 -1.30
N GLY A 175 -0.17 -5.65 -0.11
CA GLY A 175 0.17 -4.35 0.49
C GLY A 175 -0.65 -3.95 1.71
N PHE A 176 -1.06 -4.88 2.56
CA PHE A 176 -1.76 -4.62 3.82
C PHE A 176 -0.86 -4.01 4.93
N GLY A 177 -0.23 -2.86 4.65
CA GLY A 177 0.44 -2.00 5.64
C GLY A 177 -0.36 -0.72 5.93
N ASP A 178 -0.03 0.00 7.01
CA ASP A 178 -0.71 1.27 7.35
C ASP A 178 -0.65 2.25 6.16
N PRO A 179 -1.79 2.61 5.54
CA PRO A 179 -1.80 3.52 4.41
C PRO A 179 -1.48 4.96 4.82
N LEU A 180 -0.71 5.68 3.97
CA LEU A 180 -0.36 7.09 4.18
C LEU A 180 -1.56 8.07 4.06
N GLY A 181 -2.74 7.57 3.69
CA GLY A 181 -4.00 8.30 3.53
C GLY A 181 -5.18 7.36 3.24
N PRO A 182 -6.42 7.85 3.22
CA PRO A 182 -7.60 7.02 2.96
C PRO A 182 -7.54 6.35 1.59
N PRO A 183 -8.02 5.10 1.44
CA PRO A 183 -7.94 4.32 0.20
C PRO A 183 -8.82 4.87 -0.94
N GLY A 184 -9.57 5.93 -0.70
CA GLY A 184 -10.49 6.55 -1.66
C GLY A 184 -11.61 7.29 -0.94
N ALA A 185 -12.73 7.50 -1.65
CA ALA A 185 -13.95 7.97 -1.02
C ALA A 185 -14.52 6.85 -0.13
N PRO A 186 -15.00 7.17 1.09
CA PRO A 186 -15.71 6.20 1.92
C PRO A 186 -16.97 5.71 1.19
N PRO A 187 -17.43 4.47 1.46
CA PRO A 187 -18.68 3.99 0.91
C PRO A 187 -19.83 4.91 1.33
N ALA A 188 -20.89 4.93 0.51
CA ALA A 188 -22.11 5.64 0.87
C ALA A 188 -22.66 5.09 2.18
N VAL A 189 -23.23 5.96 3.02
CA VAL A 189 -23.87 5.52 4.26
C VAL A 189 -25.14 4.73 3.90
N PRO A 190 -25.22 3.43 4.21
CA PRO A 190 -26.36 2.61 3.83
C PRO A 190 -27.60 2.95 4.66
N ASP A 191 -28.80 2.80 4.08
CA ASP A 191 -30.07 2.94 4.80
C ASP A 191 -30.48 1.59 5.41
N LEU A 192 -30.03 1.33 6.64
CA LEU A 192 -30.18 0.03 7.33
C LEU A 192 -31.34 0.01 8.33
N ARG A 193 -32.26 0.98 8.28
CA ARG A 193 -33.30 1.15 9.32
C ARG A 193 -34.37 0.07 9.35
N ALA A 194 -34.57 -0.66 8.24
CA ALA A 194 -35.62 -1.67 8.13
C ALA A 194 -35.24 -3.00 8.79
N ASP A 195 -33.94 -3.31 8.90
CA ASP A 195 -33.43 -4.66 9.22
C ASP A 195 -32.64 -4.71 10.54
N ALA A 196 -32.81 -3.70 11.40
CA ALA A 196 -31.99 -3.56 12.61
C ALA A 196 -32.16 -4.73 13.59
N ARG A 197 -31.03 -5.35 14.02
CA ARG A 197 -31.02 -6.41 15.04
C ARG A 197 -30.99 -5.79 16.44
N ASP A 198 -31.91 -6.21 17.31
CA ASP A 198 -31.99 -5.73 18.70
C ASP A 198 -31.08 -6.55 19.63
N VAL A 199 -29.78 -6.52 19.38
CA VAL A 199 -28.77 -7.12 20.26
C VAL A 199 -28.16 -6.04 21.17
N PRO A 200 -28.20 -6.20 22.50
CA PRO A 200 -27.63 -5.23 23.43
C PRO A 200 -26.13 -4.98 23.20
N GLY A 201 -25.71 -3.72 23.28
CA GLY A 201 -24.30 -3.32 23.21
C GLY A 201 -23.93 -2.52 21.97
N TRP A 202 -24.58 -2.79 20.83
CA TRP A 202 -24.33 -2.13 19.54
C TRP A 202 -24.53 -0.62 19.54
N ALA A 203 -25.67 -0.16 20.07
CA ALA A 203 -25.95 1.27 20.16
C ALA A 203 -24.88 2.03 20.97
N SER A 204 -24.40 1.42 22.05
CA SER A 204 -23.37 2.04 22.88
C SER A 204 -21.98 1.92 22.27
N LEU A 205 -21.67 0.89 21.47
CA LEU A 205 -20.46 0.87 20.65
C LEU A 205 -20.48 1.99 19.61
N ALA A 206 -21.62 2.22 18.96
CA ALA A 206 -21.79 3.33 18.02
C ALA A 206 -21.52 4.69 18.69
N ASP A 207 -22.01 4.88 19.91
CA ASP A 207 -21.75 6.10 20.70
C ASP A 207 -20.26 6.25 21.05
N GLU A 208 -19.53 5.15 21.31
CA GLU A 208 -18.08 5.17 21.55
C GLU A 208 -17.29 5.55 20.29
N ILE A 209 -17.67 5.03 19.12
CA ILE A 209 -17.08 5.40 17.83
C ILE A 209 -17.33 6.89 17.55
N GLU A 210 -18.56 7.35 17.76
CA GLU A 210 -18.95 8.75 17.52
C GLU A 210 -18.26 9.73 18.48
N ALA A 211 -17.98 9.29 19.72
CA ALA A 211 -17.24 10.08 20.70
C ALA A 211 -15.72 10.18 20.43
N ALA A 212 -15.20 9.46 19.42
CA ALA A 212 -13.79 9.44 19.02
C ALA A 212 -13.60 10.14 17.64
N PRO A 213 -13.61 11.48 17.57
CA PRO A 213 -13.57 12.21 16.29
C PRO A 213 -12.27 11.99 15.48
N ASP A 214 -11.17 11.61 16.14
CA ASP A 214 -9.90 11.28 15.49
C ASP A 214 -9.62 9.77 15.50
N LEU A 215 -10.65 8.92 15.54
CA LEU A 215 -10.52 7.46 15.69
C LEU A 215 -9.49 6.84 14.72
N PHE A 216 -9.50 7.31 13.48
CA PHE A 216 -8.57 6.92 12.42
C PHE A 216 -7.56 8.02 12.08
N GLY A 217 -7.58 9.16 12.76
CA GLY A 217 -6.83 10.37 12.42
C GLY A 217 -7.42 11.19 11.25
N PRO A 218 -6.75 12.28 10.85
CA PRO A 218 -7.31 13.28 9.93
C PRO A 218 -7.61 12.71 8.54
N GLY A 219 -8.80 13.03 7.99
CA GLY A 219 -9.21 12.66 6.63
C GLY A 219 -10.00 11.35 6.52
N TRP A 220 -10.30 10.70 7.64
CA TRP A 220 -10.94 9.38 7.70
C TRP A 220 -12.37 9.40 8.26
N ASP A 221 -12.91 10.58 8.56
CA ASP A 221 -14.21 10.76 9.24
C ASP A 221 -15.38 10.07 8.52
N GLY A 222 -15.29 9.93 7.19
CA GLY A 222 -16.32 9.26 6.41
C GLY A 222 -16.46 7.78 6.70
N PHE A 223 -15.34 7.08 6.93
CA PHE A 223 -15.36 5.65 7.28
C PHE A 223 -15.93 5.45 8.69
N ALA A 224 -15.58 6.33 9.64
CA ALA A 224 -16.17 6.33 10.98
C ALA A 224 -17.69 6.56 10.94
N ARG A 225 -18.19 7.46 10.07
CA ARG A 225 -19.64 7.67 9.91
C ARG A 225 -20.37 6.43 9.39
N VAL A 226 -19.79 5.70 8.43
CA VAL A 226 -20.38 4.45 7.94
C VAL A 226 -20.40 3.40 9.04
N ALA A 227 -19.30 3.24 9.78
CA ALA A 227 -19.21 2.34 10.92
C ALA A 227 -20.30 2.61 11.98
N VAL A 228 -20.55 3.88 12.31
CA VAL A 228 -21.62 4.27 13.24
C VAL A 228 -23.00 3.86 12.71
N ALA A 229 -23.27 4.03 11.42
CA ALA A 229 -24.55 3.65 10.82
C ALA A 229 -24.81 2.13 10.92
N VAL A 230 -23.80 1.32 10.60
CA VAL A 230 -23.87 -0.14 10.72
C VAL A 230 -24.02 -0.58 12.17
N ALA A 231 -23.22 -0.01 13.09
CA ALA A 231 -23.31 -0.31 14.51
C ALA A 231 -24.69 0.05 15.09
N ARG A 232 -25.31 1.18 14.70
CA ARG A 232 -26.66 1.53 15.18
C ARG A 232 -27.75 0.58 14.69
N ALA A 233 -27.52 -0.10 13.57
CA ALA A 233 -28.42 -1.13 13.04
C ALA A 233 -28.14 -2.54 13.59
N GLY A 234 -27.05 -2.75 14.34
CA GLY A 234 -26.71 -4.07 14.88
C GLY A 234 -26.25 -5.08 13.83
N VAL A 235 -25.58 -4.63 12.76
CA VAL A 235 -25.07 -5.44 11.63
C VAL A 235 -26.11 -6.37 11.01
N PRO A 236 -27.04 -5.84 10.20
CA PRO A 236 -27.99 -6.69 9.46
C PRO A 236 -27.25 -7.52 8.39
N GLU A 237 -27.82 -8.68 8.02
CA GLU A 237 -27.33 -9.52 6.90
C GLU A 237 -27.34 -8.76 5.55
N THR A 238 -28.21 -7.74 5.44
CA THR A 238 -28.35 -6.88 4.26
C THR A 238 -27.33 -5.73 4.21
N ALA A 239 -26.46 -5.60 5.22
CA ALA A 239 -25.43 -4.57 5.20
C ALA A 239 -24.44 -4.83 4.03
N PRO A 240 -24.03 -3.81 3.27
CA PRO A 240 -22.98 -4.00 2.28
C PRO A 240 -21.66 -4.43 2.96
N PRO A 241 -20.91 -5.42 2.42
CA PRO A 241 -19.63 -5.85 2.99
C PRO A 241 -18.66 -4.70 3.23
N ALA A 242 -18.55 -3.75 2.29
CA ALA A 242 -17.74 -2.54 2.45
C ALA A 242 -18.11 -1.71 3.70
N ALA A 243 -19.38 -1.65 4.07
CA ALA A 243 -19.83 -0.94 5.27
C ALA A 243 -19.50 -1.72 6.55
N VAL A 244 -19.60 -3.05 6.51
CA VAL A 244 -19.20 -3.94 7.62
C VAL A 244 -17.68 -3.87 7.88
N TRP A 245 -16.86 -3.81 6.83
CA TRP A 245 -15.42 -3.59 6.97
C TRP A 245 -15.07 -2.25 7.64
N CYS A 246 -15.85 -1.20 7.42
CA CYS A 246 -15.69 0.07 8.14
C CYS A 246 -15.94 -0.10 9.65
N LEU A 247 -16.93 -0.91 10.04
CA LEU A 247 -17.23 -1.20 11.44
C LEU A 247 -16.11 -2.01 12.09
N ILE A 248 -15.61 -3.06 11.42
CA ILE A 248 -14.48 -3.87 11.91
C ILE A 248 -13.27 -2.97 12.14
N ALA A 249 -12.92 -2.14 11.15
CA ALA A 249 -11.83 -1.17 11.27
C ALA A 249 -12.02 -0.24 12.48
N ALA A 250 -13.23 0.27 12.73
CA ALA A 250 -13.50 1.13 13.88
C ALA A 250 -13.32 0.41 15.22
N MET A 251 -13.73 -0.86 15.31
CA MET A 251 -13.52 -1.69 16.48
C MET A 251 -12.02 -1.91 16.76
N VAL A 252 -11.21 -2.16 15.72
CA VAL A 252 -9.75 -2.29 15.83
C VAL A 252 -9.12 -0.97 16.29
N ALA A 253 -9.52 0.16 15.72
CA ALA A 253 -9.01 1.46 16.10
C ALA A 253 -9.30 1.80 17.58
N LEU A 254 -10.48 1.43 18.09
CA LEU A 254 -10.86 1.60 19.50
C LEU A 254 -9.96 0.80 20.47
N ARG A 255 -9.30 -0.26 19.98
CA ARG A 255 -8.32 -1.06 20.73
C ARG A 255 -6.92 -0.47 20.73
N GLY A 256 -6.70 0.59 19.94
CA GLY A 256 -5.42 1.30 19.87
C GLY A 256 -4.55 0.89 18.70
N ASP A 257 -4.98 -0.04 17.85
CA ASP A 257 -4.25 -0.41 16.62
C ASP A 257 -4.77 0.35 15.41
N VAL A 258 -4.53 1.66 15.42
CA VAL A 258 -4.98 2.57 14.35
C VAL A 258 -4.33 2.23 13.00
N ALA A 259 -3.10 1.74 13.03
CA ALA A 259 -2.36 1.33 11.85
C ALA A 259 -3.07 0.15 11.17
N TRP A 260 -3.40 -0.88 11.94
CA TRP A 260 -4.15 -2.02 11.42
C TRP A 260 -5.57 -1.67 11.01
N ALA A 261 -6.25 -0.82 11.79
CA ALA A 261 -7.58 -0.34 11.47
C ALA A 261 -7.64 0.34 10.09
N ARG A 262 -6.67 1.22 9.78
CA ARG A 262 -6.57 1.84 8.46
C ARG A 262 -6.22 0.84 7.36
N THR A 263 -5.45 -0.20 7.66
CA THR A 263 -5.22 -1.28 6.70
C THR A 263 -6.52 -1.99 6.33
N ILE A 264 -7.36 -2.33 7.32
CA ILE A 264 -8.65 -2.99 7.10
C ILE A 264 -9.59 -2.15 6.23
N THR A 265 -9.59 -0.82 6.38
CA THR A 265 -10.46 0.04 5.54
C THR A 265 -10.20 -0.07 4.03
N ARG A 266 -9.06 -0.62 3.60
CA ARG A 266 -8.79 -0.91 2.19
C ARG A 266 -9.75 -1.95 1.61
N LEU A 267 -10.28 -2.84 2.46
CA LEU A 267 -11.29 -3.84 2.09
C LEU A 267 -12.65 -3.21 1.78
N ALA A 268 -12.90 -1.97 2.23
CA ALA A 268 -14.05 -1.19 1.81
C ALA A 268 -13.85 -0.48 0.46
N GLY A 269 -12.70 -0.69 -0.18
CA GLY A 269 -12.35 -0.16 -1.49
C GLY A 269 -12.79 -1.05 -2.65
N HIS A 270 -12.32 -0.70 -3.85
CA HIS A 270 -12.67 -1.38 -5.09
C HIS A 270 -11.46 -2.05 -5.73
N TYR A 271 -11.70 -3.19 -6.35
CA TYR A 271 -10.74 -3.93 -7.15
C TYR A 271 -11.22 -3.92 -8.61
N GLN A 272 -10.30 -3.66 -9.53
CA GLN A 272 -10.55 -3.71 -10.96
C GLN A 272 -9.81 -4.92 -11.53
N CYS A 273 -10.54 -5.87 -12.11
CA CYS A 273 -9.95 -7.08 -12.65
C CYS A 273 -9.03 -6.77 -13.83
N VAL A 274 -7.79 -7.28 -13.80
CA VAL A 274 -6.81 -7.03 -14.87
C VAL A 274 -7.25 -7.63 -16.21
N SER A 275 -8.00 -8.73 -16.19
CA SER A 275 -8.40 -9.47 -17.39
C SER A 275 -9.67 -8.91 -18.04
N CYS A 276 -10.75 -8.71 -17.28
CA CYS A 276 -12.04 -8.23 -17.84
C CYS A 276 -12.31 -6.74 -17.63
N GLN A 277 -11.50 -6.04 -16.83
CA GLN A 277 -11.63 -4.60 -16.51
C GLN A 277 -12.87 -4.21 -15.69
N ASP A 278 -13.68 -5.18 -15.26
CA ASP A 278 -14.78 -4.95 -14.34
C ASP A 278 -14.30 -4.52 -12.96
N VAL A 279 -15.11 -3.69 -12.31
CA VAL A 279 -14.84 -3.15 -10.97
C VAL A 279 -15.78 -3.78 -9.97
N TYR A 280 -15.21 -4.31 -8.88
CA TYR A 280 -15.93 -4.96 -7.79
C TYR A 280 -15.55 -4.32 -6.47
N SER A 281 -16.44 -4.45 -5.47
CA SER A 281 -16.08 -4.20 -4.07
C SER A 281 -15.11 -5.30 -3.62
N ILE A 282 -13.97 -4.91 -3.05
CA ILE A 282 -13.00 -5.89 -2.51
C ILE A 282 -13.69 -6.75 -1.45
N GLY A 283 -14.48 -6.11 -0.58
CA GLY A 283 -15.20 -6.80 0.48
C GLY A 283 -16.20 -7.83 -0.02
N ASP A 284 -16.76 -7.65 -1.21
CA ASP A 284 -17.75 -8.57 -1.80
C ASP A 284 -17.03 -9.79 -2.40
N LEU A 285 -15.85 -9.56 -3.02
CA LEU A 285 -15.04 -10.64 -3.58
C LEU A 285 -14.39 -11.55 -2.53
N ILE A 286 -14.06 -11.02 -1.35
CA ILE A 286 -13.51 -11.84 -0.25
C ILE A 286 -14.63 -12.63 0.45
N ALA A 287 -15.88 -12.16 0.38
CA ALA A 287 -17.02 -12.84 0.98
C ALA A 287 -17.47 -14.11 0.22
N GLU A 288 -16.61 -14.64 -0.66
CA GLU A 288 -16.82 -15.85 -1.47
C GLU A 288 -18.16 -15.87 -2.23
N ASP A 289 -18.71 -14.69 -2.57
CA ASP A 289 -19.92 -14.60 -3.37
C ASP A 289 -19.57 -14.84 -4.85
N GLU A 290 -19.80 -16.07 -5.32
CA GLU A 290 -19.67 -16.45 -6.74
C GLU A 290 -20.52 -15.57 -7.67
N PHE A 291 -21.47 -14.79 -7.11
CA PHE A 291 -22.38 -13.92 -7.83
C PHE A 291 -22.13 -12.43 -7.59
N ALA A 292 -20.99 -12.02 -7.01
CA ALA A 292 -20.69 -10.61 -6.81
C ALA A 292 -20.83 -9.83 -8.13
N GLU A 293 -21.81 -8.92 -8.17
CA GLU A 293 -22.12 -8.18 -9.39
C GLU A 293 -21.10 -7.05 -9.59
N PRO A 294 -20.67 -6.78 -10.83
CA PRO A 294 -19.80 -5.66 -11.13
C PRO A 294 -20.51 -4.35 -10.77
N ILE A 295 -19.77 -3.43 -10.17
CA ILE A 295 -20.27 -2.12 -9.81
C ILE A 295 -20.51 -1.36 -11.11
N VAL A 296 -21.79 -1.21 -11.46
CA VAL A 296 -22.20 -0.33 -12.54
C VAL A 296 -22.15 1.10 -12.01
N PRO A 297 -21.29 1.98 -12.55
CA PRO A 297 -21.28 3.38 -12.14
C PRO A 297 -22.66 3.96 -12.41
N ASP A 298 -23.25 4.62 -11.40
CA ASP A 298 -24.57 5.23 -11.51
C ASP A 298 -24.69 6.07 -12.80
N GLY A 299 -25.50 5.60 -13.75
CA GLY A 299 -25.85 6.32 -14.98
C GLY A 299 -25.54 5.66 -16.32
N LEU A 300 -25.12 4.39 -16.41
CA LEU A 300 -24.84 3.72 -17.69
C LEU A 300 -25.62 2.39 -17.87
N ASP A 301 -26.26 2.25 -19.03
CA ASP A 301 -27.11 1.13 -19.44
C ASP A 301 -26.26 -0.16 -19.71
N PRO A 302 -26.62 -1.32 -19.13
CA PRO A 302 -25.94 -2.62 -19.30
C PRO A 302 -25.81 -3.09 -20.75
N ALA A 303 -26.63 -2.58 -21.68
CA ALA A 303 -26.58 -2.97 -23.08
C ALA A 303 -25.28 -2.55 -23.81
N THR A 304 -24.46 -1.70 -23.20
CA THR A 304 -23.19 -1.22 -23.78
C THR A 304 -21.97 -2.08 -23.44
N PHE A 305 -22.14 -3.08 -22.57
CA PHE A 305 -21.03 -3.85 -22.00
C PHE A 305 -20.62 -5.07 -22.86
N ALA A 306 -21.50 -5.53 -23.77
CA ALA A 306 -21.31 -6.77 -24.52
C ALA A 306 -20.39 -6.70 -25.76
N ASP A 307 -19.82 -5.52 -26.10
CA ASP A 307 -19.10 -5.31 -27.37
C ASP A 307 -17.61 -4.88 -27.23
N ALA A 308 -17.02 -4.92 -26.02
CA ALA A 308 -15.66 -4.38 -25.80
C ALA A 308 -14.56 -5.43 -25.54
N GLY A 309 -14.74 -6.65 -26.02
CA GLY A 309 -13.63 -7.59 -26.22
C GLY A 309 -12.75 -7.15 -27.40
N GLY A 310 -11.75 -6.31 -27.14
CA GLY A 310 -10.70 -5.97 -28.08
C GLY A 310 -10.68 -4.50 -28.49
N PHE A 311 -9.62 -3.82 -28.04
CA PHE A 311 -9.15 -2.52 -28.51
C PHE A 311 -9.46 -2.26 -30.00
N ARG A 312 -10.35 -1.30 -30.26
CA ARG A 312 -10.18 -0.41 -31.40
C ARG A 312 -10.16 1.02 -30.88
N PRO A 313 -9.20 1.85 -31.33
CA PRO A 313 -9.26 3.27 -31.02
C PRO A 313 -10.55 3.81 -31.61
N ALA A 314 -11.35 4.53 -30.82
CA ALA A 314 -12.39 5.38 -31.37
C ALA A 314 -11.72 6.36 -32.36
N PRO A 315 -12.25 6.54 -33.59
CA PRO A 315 -11.81 7.62 -34.44
C PRO A 315 -12.25 8.94 -33.81
N GLY A 316 -11.37 9.51 -32.99
CA GLY A 316 -11.59 10.73 -32.19
C GLY A 316 -11.04 10.51 -30.78
N GLY A 317 -9.84 11.01 -30.50
CA GLY A 317 -9.08 10.77 -29.27
C GLY A 317 -9.76 11.24 -27.97
N TRP A 318 -9.03 11.08 -26.86
CA TRP A 318 -9.43 11.42 -25.50
C TRP A 318 -10.27 12.70 -25.39
N PRO A 319 -11.32 12.74 -24.53
CA PRO A 319 -12.02 13.97 -24.25
C PRO A 319 -11.03 15.00 -23.68
N VAL A 320 -10.81 16.08 -24.43
CA VAL A 320 -9.88 17.16 -24.09
C VAL A 320 -10.48 17.97 -22.94
N VAL A 321 -10.17 17.58 -21.70
CA VAL A 321 -10.21 18.50 -20.55
C VAL A 321 -8.92 19.31 -20.61
N ALA A 322 -8.99 20.63 -20.45
CA ALA A 322 -7.81 21.49 -20.48
C ALA A 322 -6.79 20.98 -19.44
N GLY A 323 -5.61 20.57 -19.90
CA GLY A 323 -4.55 20.07 -19.03
C GLY A 323 -3.87 21.19 -18.23
N PRO A 324 -2.83 20.87 -17.43
CA PRO A 324 -2.19 21.82 -16.53
C PRO A 324 -1.64 23.03 -17.28
N THR A 325 -1.75 24.21 -16.67
CA THR A 325 -1.22 25.45 -17.26
C THR A 325 0.25 25.63 -16.92
N VAL A 326 1.02 26.11 -17.90
CA VAL A 326 2.48 26.21 -17.81
C VAL A 326 2.89 27.66 -17.98
N ALA A 327 3.63 28.19 -17.01
CA ALA A 327 4.25 29.51 -17.10
C ALA A 327 5.77 29.37 -17.01
N THR A 328 6.50 29.98 -17.96
CA THR A 328 7.96 30.10 -17.83
C THR A 328 8.28 31.09 -16.71
N ARG A 329 9.01 30.60 -15.69
CA ARG A 329 9.47 31.43 -14.58
C ARG A 329 10.76 32.17 -14.94
N TRP A 330 11.75 31.43 -15.45
CA TRP A 330 13.00 31.98 -15.96
C TRP A 330 13.69 30.96 -16.88
N ARG A 331 14.64 31.45 -17.69
CA ARG A 331 15.51 30.64 -18.52
C ARG A 331 16.95 31.14 -18.38
N ALA A 332 17.90 30.22 -18.32
CA ALA A 332 19.32 30.53 -18.31
C ALA A 332 20.04 29.73 -19.40
N SER A 333 20.80 30.39 -20.27
CA SER A 333 21.59 29.74 -21.31
C SER A 333 23.06 29.68 -20.92
N THR A 334 23.59 28.47 -20.82
CA THR A 334 24.96 28.19 -20.32
C THR A 334 25.66 27.10 -21.13
N GLY A 335 25.06 26.67 -22.24
CA GLY A 335 25.43 25.45 -22.96
C GLY A 335 24.74 24.21 -22.38
N PRO A 336 25.11 23.00 -22.84
CA PRO A 336 24.40 21.77 -22.50
C PRO A 336 24.50 21.44 -21.02
N VAL A 337 23.35 21.11 -20.43
CA VAL A 337 23.23 20.63 -19.05
C VAL A 337 22.68 19.20 -19.09
N ASP A 338 23.46 18.26 -18.56
CA ASP A 338 23.15 16.82 -18.62
C ASP A 338 22.23 16.39 -17.48
N THR A 339 22.37 17.00 -16.30
CA THR A 339 21.60 16.66 -15.10
C THR A 339 21.37 17.90 -14.24
N LEU A 340 20.28 17.90 -13.48
CA LEU A 340 19.89 18.97 -12.57
C LEU A 340 19.53 18.44 -11.20
N THR A 341 19.86 19.22 -10.17
CA THR A 341 19.42 18.98 -8.81
C THR A 341 19.22 20.30 -8.08
N VAL A 342 18.42 20.31 -7.02
CA VAL A 342 18.13 21.50 -6.22
C VAL A 342 18.69 21.31 -4.81
N ALA A 343 19.58 22.21 -4.42
CA ALA A 343 20.13 22.28 -3.09
C ALA A 343 19.44 23.38 -2.29
N THR A 344 18.69 23.01 -1.26
CA THR A 344 18.13 23.99 -0.30
C THR A 344 19.08 24.14 0.87
N LEU A 345 19.68 25.32 0.98
CA LEU A 345 20.62 25.65 2.04
C LEU A 345 19.87 25.87 3.38
N PRO A 346 20.55 25.71 4.53
CA PRO A 346 19.95 25.99 5.84
C PRO A 346 19.47 27.44 6.00
N THR A 347 20.01 28.36 5.19
CA THR A 347 19.58 29.77 5.12
C THR A 347 18.22 29.95 4.45
N GLY A 348 17.63 28.89 3.90
CA GLY A 348 16.39 28.92 3.12
C GLY A 348 16.58 29.31 1.65
N GLN A 349 17.81 29.60 1.23
CA GLN A 349 18.13 29.85 -0.18
C GLN A 349 18.25 28.52 -0.94
N SER A 350 17.55 28.39 -2.07
CA SER A 350 17.65 27.23 -2.94
C SER A 350 18.49 27.53 -4.18
N ILE A 351 19.44 26.64 -4.47
CA ILE A 351 20.35 26.73 -5.61
C ILE A 351 20.02 25.59 -6.57
N VAL A 352 19.85 25.91 -7.84
CA VAL A 352 19.83 24.93 -8.91
C VAL A 352 21.28 24.62 -9.27
N ALA A 353 21.66 23.35 -9.19
CA ALA A 353 22.94 22.85 -9.62
C ALA A 353 22.75 22.03 -10.89
N GLY A 354 23.35 22.49 -11.99
CA GLY A 354 23.32 21.81 -13.28
C GLY A 354 24.71 21.37 -13.67
N VAL A 355 24.86 20.10 -14.00
CA VAL A 355 26.16 19.55 -14.36
C VAL A 355 26.16 19.21 -15.84
N GLY A 356 27.23 19.59 -16.52
CA GLY A 356 27.40 19.33 -17.95
C GLY A 356 28.87 19.25 -18.35
N PRO A 357 29.18 19.28 -19.66
CA PRO A 357 30.54 19.06 -20.18
C PRO A 357 31.59 20.06 -19.67
N SER A 358 31.14 21.24 -19.25
CA SER A 358 31.99 22.33 -18.75
C SER A 358 32.09 22.39 -17.22
N GLY A 359 31.50 21.43 -16.50
CA GLY A 359 31.51 21.34 -15.04
C GLY A 359 30.17 21.70 -14.41
N LEU A 360 30.22 22.25 -13.19
CA LEU A 360 29.05 22.60 -12.40
C LEU A 360 28.65 24.06 -12.66
N HIS A 361 27.47 24.23 -13.23
CA HIS A 361 26.74 25.49 -13.34
C HIS A 361 25.76 25.61 -12.19
N ARG A 362 25.54 26.84 -11.73
CA ARG A 362 24.68 27.10 -10.59
C ARG A 362 23.82 28.32 -10.83
N TRP A 363 22.59 28.29 -10.34
CA TRP A 363 21.65 29.40 -10.41
C TRP A 363 20.91 29.55 -9.10
N ASP A 364 20.53 30.78 -8.78
CA ASP A 364 19.55 31.02 -7.73
C ASP A 364 18.16 30.57 -8.22
N LEU A 365 17.49 29.65 -7.50
CA LEU A 365 16.21 29.08 -7.92
C LEU A 365 15.10 30.15 -8.04
N GLY A 366 15.13 31.15 -7.16
CA GLY A 366 14.11 32.18 -7.08
C GLY A 366 14.14 33.14 -8.27
N THR A 367 15.35 33.53 -8.70
CA THR A 367 15.60 34.59 -9.68
C THR A 367 16.14 34.09 -11.02
N GLY A 368 16.68 32.88 -11.10
CA GLY A 368 17.38 32.36 -12.27
C GLY A 368 18.76 33.01 -12.50
N ALA A 369 19.24 33.83 -11.57
CA ALA A 369 20.51 34.52 -11.72
C ALA A 369 21.67 33.50 -11.68
N PRO A 370 22.61 33.55 -12.64
CA PRO A 370 23.76 32.66 -12.64
C PRO A 370 24.69 32.98 -11.48
N LEU A 371 25.16 31.93 -10.81
CA LEU A 371 26.19 31.97 -9.79
C LEU A 371 27.55 31.57 -10.41
N PRO A 372 28.69 31.89 -9.78
CA PRO A 372 30.01 31.57 -10.32
C PRO A 372 30.14 30.08 -10.68
N VAL A 373 30.61 29.84 -11.91
CA VAL A 373 30.82 28.50 -12.47
C VAL A 373 31.96 27.81 -11.73
N ALA A 374 31.72 26.56 -11.35
CA ALA A 374 32.73 25.72 -10.76
C ALA A 374 33.28 24.77 -11.82
N ALA A 375 34.50 25.04 -12.29
CA ALA A 375 35.15 24.22 -13.31
C ALA A 375 35.34 22.77 -12.80
N GLY A 376 35.08 21.80 -13.67
CA GLY A 376 35.12 20.37 -13.36
C GLY A 376 35.38 19.50 -14.59
N GLY A 377 35.53 18.19 -14.38
CA GLY A 377 35.62 17.21 -15.46
C GLY A 377 34.25 16.96 -16.12
N ALA A 378 34.22 16.10 -17.14
CA ALA A 378 32.94 15.62 -17.70
C ALA A 378 32.24 14.73 -16.68
N VAL A 379 31.00 15.08 -16.33
CA VAL A 379 30.20 14.42 -15.31
C VAL A 379 28.82 14.12 -15.88
N ARG A 380 28.24 12.99 -15.49
CA ARG A 380 27.03 12.42 -16.10
C ARG A 380 25.82 12.39 -15.18
N SER A 381 26.04 12.50 -13.86
CA SER A 381 24.99 12.36 -12.85
C SER A 381 25.29 13.23 -11.63
N SER A 382 24.27 13.68 -10.89
CA SER A 382 24.45 14.57 -9.73
C SER A 382 23.43 14.36 -8.61
N ALA A 383 23.85 14.55 -7.37
CA ALA A 383 23.02 14.53 -6.16
C ALA A 383 23.44 15.63 -5.19
N VAL A 384 22.55 15.93 -4.24
CA VAL A 384 22.78 16.90 -3.16
C VAL A 384 22.88 16.17 -1.83
N VAL A 385 23.91 16.50 -1.06
CA VAL A 385 24.11 15.97 0.29
C VAL A 385 24.24 17.12 1.28
N THR A 386 23.44 17.09 2.34
CA THR A 386 23.62 18.00 3.49
C THR A 386 24.41 17.28 4.57
N ALA A 387 25.54 17.86 4.94
CA ALA A 387 26.44 17.29 5.92
C ALA A 387 26.02 17.65 7.36
N PRO A 388 26.52 16.92 8.38
CA PRO A 388 26.21 17.20 9.78
C PRO A 388 26.67 18.59 10.26
N ASP A 389 27.64 19.20 9.56
CA ASP A 389 28.10 20.57 9.81
C ASP A 389 27.13 21.64 9.28
N GLY A 390 26.01 21.22 8.68
CA GLY A 390 25.00 22.08 8.08
C GLY A 390 25.35 22.58 6.67
N ARG A 391 26.49 22.18 6.10
CA ARG A 391 26.84 22.57 4.72
C ARG A 391 26.22 21.62 3.72
N THR A 392 25.84 22.17 2.57
CA THR A 392 25.26 21.41 1.47
C THR A 392 26.29 21.27 0.35
N TYR A 393 26.48 20.05 -0.13
CA TYR A 393 27.44 19.72 -1.18
C TYR A 393 26.71 19.13 -2.38
N VAL A 394 27.18 19.47 -3.58
CA VAL A 394 26.79 18.80 -4.82
C VAL A 394 27.83 17.73 -5.10
N VAL A 395 27.39 16.49 -5.24
CA VAL A 395 28.23 15.36 -5.61
C VAL A 395 27.84 14.92 -7.02
N ALA A 396 28.81 14.80 -7.92
CA ALA A 396 28.56 14.36 -9.28
C ALA A 396 29.52 13.24 -9.70
N GLY A 397 28.98 12.27 -10.43
CA GLY A 397 29.69 11.10 -10.91
C GLY A 397 29.97 11.12 -12.41
N GLY A 398 31.17 10.69 -12.81
CA GLY A 398 31.66 10.68 -14.19
C GLY A 398 32.76 9.63 -14.35
N ASP A 399 33.98 10.02 -14.68
CA ASP A 399 35.16 9.14 -14.52
C ASP A 399 35.72 9.16 -13.08
N ARG A 400 35.25 10.12 -12.27
CA ARG A 400 35.60 10.33 -10.86
C ARG A 400 34.39 10.89 -10.12
N LEU A 401 34.41 10.79 -8.79
CA LEU A 401 33.48 11.52 -7.93
C LEU A 401 34.00 12.95 -7.73
N HIS A 402 33.24 13.90 -8.25
CA HIS A 402 33.45 15.32 -8.05
C HIS A 402 32.53 15.85 -6.97
N ARG A 403 33.01 16.83 -6.21
CA ARG A 403 32.26 17.43 -5.11
C ARG A 403 32.52 18.92 -5.05
N TRP A 404 31.45 19.67 -4.84
CA TRP A 404 31.50 21.11 -4.68
C TRP A 404 30.65 21.53 -3.50
N ASP A 405 31.06 22.59 -2.83
CA ASP A 405 30.17 23.32 -1.93
C ASP A 405 29.02 23.93 -2.75
N ALA A 406 27.78 23.65 -2.39
CA ALA A 406 26.61 24.10 -3.17
C ALA A 406 26.49 25.63 -3.18
N LEU A 407 26.84 26.29 -2.07
CA LEU A 407 26.74 27.74 -1.91
C LEU A 407 27.90 28.48 -2.57
N THR A 408 29.14 28.04 -2.37
CA THR A 408 30.32 28.76 -2.90
C THR A 408 30.72 28.29 -4.30
N GLY A 409 30.50 27.00 -4.59
CA GLY A 409 30.98 26.35 -5.82
C GLY A 409 32.43 25.91 -5.71
N ASP A 410 33.03 26.01 -4.53
CA ASP A 410 34.42 25.62 -4.34
C ASP A 410 34.57 24.10 -4.51
N PRO A 411 35.48 23.62 -5.37
CA PRO A 411 35.71 22.20 -5.54
C PRO A 411 36.43 21.62 -4.32
N LEU A 412 35.97 20.47 -3.86
CA LEU A 412 36.70 19.64 -2.89
C LEU A 412 37.66 18.69 -3.63
N PRO A 413 38.70 18.15 -2.95
CA PRO A 413 39.65 17.22 -3.58
C PRO A 413 38.93 16.06 -4.26
N ALA A 414 39.12 15.94 -5.58
CA ALA A 414 38.63 14.82 -6.37
C ALA A 414 39.40 13.57 -6.00
N ARG A 415 38.69 12.47 -5.72
CA ARG A 415 39.30 11.17 -5.46
C ARG A 415 39.14 10.26 -6.67
N PRO A 416 40.18 9.50 -7.07
CA PRO A 416 40.02 8.47 -8.06
C PRO A 416 39.16 7.37 -7.45
N ALA A 417 37.94 7.27 -7.93
CA ALA A 417 37.09 6.13 -7.76
C ALA A 417 36.89 5.58 -9.19
N ALA A 418 37.11 4.29 -9.41
CA ALA A 418 36.91 3.65 -10.71
C ALA A 418 35.41 3.53 -11.05
N VAL A 419 34.70 4.66 -11.10
CA VAL A 419 33.24 4.70 -10.94
C VAL A 419 32.64 5.49 -12.06
N ARG A 420 31.98 4.81 -13.01
CA ARG A 420 31.04 5.42 -13.96
C ARG A 420 29.66 5.46 -13.32
N ALA A 421 29.47 6.37 -12.37
CA ALA A 421 28.20 6.49 -11.64
C ALA A 421 27.12 7.08 -12.55
N LEU A 422 26.08 6.30 -12.79
CA LEU A 422 24.97 6.64 -13.68
C LEU A 422 23.88 7.43 -12.94
N ALA A 423 23.70 7.21 -11.64
CA ALA A 423 22.75 7.94 -10.81
C ALA A 423 23.14 7.87 -9.32
N PRO A 424 23.37 9.02 -8.65
CA PRO A 424 23.60 9.09 -7.22
C PRO A 424 22.30 9.25 -6.44
N ALA A 425 22.08 8.39 -5.45
CA ALA A 425 21.01 8.51 -4.47
C ALA A 425 21.58 8.72 -3.06
N VAL A 426 20.77 9.27 -2.18
CA VAL A 426 21.22 9.78 -0.88
C VAL A 426 20.35 9.19 0.21
N ILE A 427 20.95 8.50 1.19
CA ILE A 427 20.24 7.83 2.29
C ILE A 427 20.75 8.34 3.65
N PRO A 428 19.90 8.75 4.59
CA PRO A 428 20.26 8.94 5.99
C PRO A 428 20.56 7.60 6.67
N ALA A 429 21.64 7.54 7.45
CA ALA A 429 22.02 6.32 8.17
C ALA A 429 20.95 5.89 9.20
N PRO A 430 20.79 4.58 9.43
CA PRO A 430 19.79 4.05 10.37
C PRO A 430 20.05 4.54 11.80
N THR A 431 18.97 4.93 12.49
CA THR A 431 19.02 5.53 13.84
C THR A 431 18.68 4.55 14.98
N HIS A 432 18.13 3.35 14.70
CA HIS A 432 17.61 2.41 15.71
C HIS A 432 18.08 0.96 15.51
N GLY A 433 18.36 0.26 16.63
CA GLY A 433 18.66 -1.18 16.69
C GLY A 433 20.13 -1.54 16.41
N ARG A 434 20.68 -2.53 17.13
CA ARG A 434 21.99 -3.13 16.84
C ARG A 434 21.74 -4.59 16.54
N HIS A 435 21.84 -4.99 15.28
CA HIS A 435 21.77 -6.40 14.90
C HIS A 435 23.17 -7.01 14.92
N PRO A 436 23.34 -8.24 15.44
CA PRO A 436 24.65 -8.89 15.55
C PRO A 436 25.30 -9.18 14.17
N GLU A 437 24.51 -9.18 13.09
CA GLU A 437 24.96 -9.29 11.69
C GLU A 437 25.40 -7.96 11.02
N ASP A 438 25.25 -6.80 11.67
CA ASP A 438 25.59 -5.50 11.06
C ASP A 438 27.11 -5.41 10.73
N PRO A 439 27.53 -5.14 9.48
CA PRO A 439 28.94 -4.94 9.17
C PRO A 439 29.56 -3.74 9.92
N GLY A 440 30.79 -3.90 10.41
CA GLY A 440 31.43 -2.99 11.36
C GLY A 440 31.58 -1.52 10.94
N TRP A 441 31.42 -1.19 9.65
CA TRP A 441 31.44 0.19 9.16
C TRP A 441 30.12 0.95 9.46
N LEU A 442 29.00 0.24 9.66
CA LEU A 442 27.72 0.84 10.07
C LEU A 442 27.75 1.43 11.49
N ALA A 443 28.63 0.92 12.35
CA ALA A 443 28.79 1.43 13.71
C ALA A 443 29.27 2.90 13.73
N GLY A 444 29.95 3.37 12.68
CA GLY A 444 30.46 4.74 12.56
C GLY A 444 29.50 5.72 11.85
N LEU A 445 28.36 5.26 11.34
CA LEU A 445 27.38 6.08 10.61
C LEU A 445 26.16 6.49 11.46
N ARG A 446 26.09 6.04 12.72
CA ARG A 446 24.96 6.23 13.67
C ARG A 446 24.72 7.68 14.16
N ASP A 447 25.31 8.67 13.50
CA ASP A 447 25.25 10.09 13.87
C ASP A 447 24.26 10.90 13.00
N GLY A 448 23.35 10.24 12.27
CA GLY A 448 22.49 10.89 11.27
C GLY A 448 23.27 11.29 10.00
N ARG A 449 24.43 10.67 9.76
CA ARG A 449 25.24 10.90 8.57
C ARG A 449 24.57 10.32 7.35
N THR A 450 24.71 11.01 6.23
CA THR A 450 24.17 10.61 4.93
C THR A 450 25.16 9.73 4.18
N VAL A 451 24.67 8.70 3.47
CA VAL A 451 25.44 7.81 2.60
C VAL A 451 25.08 8.10 1.15
N LEU A 452 26.10 8.14 0.28
CA LEU A 452 25.93 8.24 -1.16
C LEU A 452 25.89 6.84 -1.77
N VAL A 453 24.87 6.56 -2.56
CA VAL A 453 24.72 5.31 -3.32
C VAL A 453 24.92 5.63 -4.80
N THR A 454 25.76 4.86 -5.48
CA THR A 454 26.00 5.02 -6.92
C THR A 454 25.77 3.71 -7.64
N GLY A 455 25.00 3.74 -8.73
CA GLY A 455 24.95 2.65 -9.70
C GLY A 455 26.03 2.81 -10.77
N GLU A 456 26.77 1.75 -11.07
CA GLU A 456 27.89 1.76 -12.01
C GLU A 456 27.60 0.98 -13.31
N GLU A 457 28.35 1.29 -14.37
CA GLU A 457 28.24 0.59 -15.66
C GLU A 457 28.60 -0.91 -15.58
N ASP A 458 29.37 -1.34 -14.57
CA ASP A 458 29.62 -2.76 -14.30
C ASP A 458 28.44 -3.46 -13.58
N GLY A 459 27.34 -2.73 -13.37
CA GLY A 459 26.15 -3.18 -12.67
C GLY A 459 26.28 -3.19 -11.15
N ALA A 460 27.40 -2.74 -10.59
CA ALA A 460 27.57 -2.65 -9.14
C ALA A 460 26.85 -1.43 -8.56
N VAL A 461 26.17 -1.63 -7.44
CA VAL A 461 25.68 -0.54 -6.58
C VAL A 461 26.65 -0.38 -5.42
N ARG A 462 27.33 0.76 -5.35
CA ARG A 462 28.38 1.04 -4.35
C ARG A 462 27.97 2.16 -3.39
N LEU A 463 28.48 2.06 -2.17
CA LEU A 463 28.24 2.99 -1.08
C LEU A 463 29.50 3.82 -0.82
N TRP A 464 29.31 5.12 -0.62
CA TRP A 464 30.38 6.08 -0.40
C TRP A 464 30.06 7.00 0.77
N ASP A 465 31.10 7.40 1.48
CA ASP A 465 31.02 8.54 2.37
C ASP A 465 30.99 9.81 1.50
N PRO A 466 29.93 10.62 1.52
CA PRO A 466 29.82 11.79 0.67
C PRO A 466 30.83 12.90 1.03
N LEU A 467 31.27 12.97 2.29
CA LEU A 467 32.19 13.99 2.81
C LEU A 467 33.65 13.66 2.56
N THR A 468 34.02 12.39 2.52
CA THR A 468 35.41 11.98 2.24
C THR A 468 35.59 11.44 0.81
N ALA A 469 34.51 11.01 0.16
CA ALA A 469 34.50 10.24 -1.09
C ALA A 469 35.31 8.94 -0.96
N GLU A 470 35.32 8.38 0.25
CA GLU A 470 35.90 7.06 0.51
C GLU A 470 34.85 5.98 0.25
N PRO A 471 35.22 4.87 -0.43
CA PRO A 471 34.33 3.74 -0.61
C PRO A 471 34.03 3.11 0.74
N LEU A 472 32.75 2.93 1.05
CA LEU A 472 32.27 2.22 2.23
C LEU A 472 32.06 0.73 1.94
N GLY A 473 31.65 0.39 0.73
CA GLY A 473 31.45 -0.99 0.29
C GLY A 473 30.66 -1.12 -1.01
N GLU A 474 30.50 -2.36 -1.47
CA GLU A 474 29.57 -2.74 -2.55
C GLU A 474 28.30 -3.32 -1.89
N LEU A 475 27.13 -2.79 -2.25
CA LEU A 475 25.84 -3.25 -1.73
C LEU A 475 25.41 -4.53 -2.46
N TYR A 476 25.39 -4.50 -3.79
CA TYR A 476 25.09 -5.65 -4.65
C TYR A 476 25.50 -5.38 -6.11
N ARG A 477 25.29 -6.38 -6.96
CA ARG A 477 25.54 -6.31 -8.40
C ARG A 477 24.33 -6.82 -9.19
N THR A 478 23.97 -6.12 -10.25
CA THR A 478 22.93 -6.46 -11.22
C THR A 478 23.53 -6.53 -12.64
N ASP A 479 22.74 -6.92 -13.64
CA ASP A 479 23.20 -7.09 -15.03
C ASP A 479 23.39 -5.76 -15.79
N GLY A 480 23.16 -4.63 -15.12
CA GLY A 480 23.35 -3.26 -15.60
C GLY A 480 22.33 -2.32 -14.97
N ILE A 481 22.66 -1.04 -14.79
CA ILE A 481 21.77 -0.05 -14.15
C ILE A 481 21.40 1.01 -15.17
N GLY A 482 20.10 1.20 -15.41
CA GLY A 482 19.57 2.20 -16.34
C GLY A 482 19.33 3.55 -15.66
N ALA A 483 18.72 3.54 -14.47
CA ALA A 483 18.42 4.73 -13.67
C ALA A 483 18.31 4.36 -12.18
N MET A 484 18.39 5.36 -11.29
CA MET A 484 18.24 5.19 -9.85
C MET A 484 17.70 6.46 -9.23
N THR A 485 16.84 6.32 -8.23
CA THR A 485 16.34 7.43 -7.41
C THR A 485 16.27 7.02 -5.95
N SER A 486 16.39 7.98 -5.03
CA SER A 486 15.91 7.78 -3.67
C SER A 486 14.44 8.19 -3.59
N VAL A 487 13.67 7.47 -2.78
CA VAL A 487 12.28 7.81 -2.46
C VAL A 487 12.11 7.82 -0.95
N PRO A 488 11.53 8.87 -0.36
CA PRO A 488 11.24 8.88 1.06
C PRO A 488 10.05 7.96 1.36
N ASP A 489 10.25 6.91 2.16
CA ASP A 489 9.19 6.03 2.65
C ASP A 489 8.93 6.35 4.14
N ARG A 490 7.66 6.61 4.49
CA ARG A 490 7.27 6.99 5.86
C ARG A 490 7.15 5.80 6.81
N SER A 491 7.09 4.58 6.29
CA SER A 491 6.94 3.33 7.04
C SER A 491 8.29 2.69 7.37
N PHE A 492 9.31 2.87 6.53
CA PHE A 492 10.65 2.27 6.71
C PHE A 492 11.84 3.25 6.66
N GLY A 493 11.59 4.56 6.54
CA GLY A 493 12.63 5.58 6.27
C GLY A 493 12.97 5.68 4.78
N ASP A 494 13.96 6.49 4.40
CA ASP A 494 14.32 6.65 2.97
C ASP A 494 14.73 5.31 2.32
N GLN A 495 14.26 5.09 1.09
CA GLN A 495 14.55 3.91 0.27
C GLN A 495 15.30 4.31 -1.00
N VAL A 496 16.08 3.37 -1.55
CA VAL A 496 16.70 3.50 -2.86
C VAL A 496 16.02 2.58 -3.83
N VAL A 497 15.57 3.15 -4.94
CA VAL A 497 14.93 2.46 -6.06
C VAL A 497 15.92 2.47 -7.21
N THR A 498 16.17 1.30 -7.77
CA THR A 498 17.09 1.12 -8.89
C THR A 498 16.36 0.46 -10.05
N LEU A 499 16.58 0.96 -11.26
CA LEU A 499 16.19 0.32 -12.50
C LEU A 499 17.37 -0.42 -13.08
N SER A 500 17.21 -1.71 -13.31
CA SER A 500 18.18 -2.52 -14.02
C SER A 500 17.82 -2.62 -15.50
N GLY A 501 18.84 -2.77 -16.35
CA GLY A 501 18.71 -2.84 -17.81
C GLY A 501 17.89 -4.03 -18.34
N ALA A 502 17.54 -4.99 -17.48
CA ALA A 502 16.72 -6.16 -17.81
C ALA A 502 15.20 -5.95 -17.56
N LEU A 503 14.72 -4.70 -17.52
CA LEU A 503 13.34 -4.35 -17.13
C LEU A 503 13.00 -4.83 -15.71
N THR A 504 13.94 -4.72 -14.76
CA THR A 504 13.69 -5.04 -13.35
C THR A 504 13.87 -3.81 -12.47
N VAL A 505 13.11 -3.74 -11.37
CA VAL A 505 13.05 -2.58 -10.46
C VAL A 505 13.39 -3.02 -9.04
N ASP A 506 14.65 -3.00 -8.65
CA ASP A 506 15.03 -3.36 -7.27
C ASP A 506 14.83 -2.18 -6.31
N VAL A 507 14.19 -2.43 -5.16
CA VAL A 507 13.96 -1.44 -4.10
C VAL A 507 14.61 -1.87 -2.79
N TRP A 508 15.30 -0.93 -2.16
CA TRP A 508 16.15 -1.16 -1.00
C TRP A 508 15.77 -0.20 0.11
N SER A 509 15.42 -0.72 1.28
CA SER A 509 15.22 0.12 2.45
C SER A 509 16.55 0.56 3.08
N SER A 510 16.57 1.71 3.75
CA SER A 510 17.72 2.15 4.56
C SER A 510 18.10 1.15 5.66
N ALA A 511 17.13 0.41 6.21
CA ALA A 511 17.37 -0.72 7.10
C ALA A 511 17.98 -1.95 6.38
N ALA A 512 17.65 -2.15 5.10
CA ALA A 512 18.19 -3.24 4.28
C ALA A 512 19.66 -3.08 3.90
N VAL A 513 20.19 -1.84 3.92
CA VAL A 513 21.63 -1.56 3.74
C VAL A 513 22.48 -2.28 4.82
N THR A 514 21.87 -2.85 5.86
CA THR A 514 22.52 -3.68 6.88
C THR A 514 22.19 -5.18 6.85
N GLY A 515 21.34 -5.68 5.94
CA GLY A 515 21.23 -7.14 5.76
C GLY A 515 19.90 -7.79 5.32
N ARG A 516 18.87 -7.08 4.86
CA ARG A 516 17.62 -7.73 4.39
C ARG A 516 17.09 -7.14 3.08
N ARG A 517 17.42 -7.76 1.94
CA ARG A 517 16.89 -7.42 0.61
C ARG A 517 15.38 -7.74 0.55
N SER A 518 14.54 -6.77 0.22
CA SER A 518 13.19 -7.02 -0.30
C SER A 518 13.25 -6.83 -1.81
N SER A 519 13.52 -7.90 -2.54
CA SER A 519 13.55 -7.84 -4.00
C SER A 519 12.12 -7.66 -4.49
N MET A 520 11.76 -6.45 -4.89
CA MET A 520 10.72 -6.30 -5.90
C MET A 520 11.33 -6.74 -7.22
N ALA A 521 11.16 -8.00 -7.60
CA ALA A 521 11.34 -8.36 -9.00
C ALA A 521 9.93 -8.47 -9.58
N PRO A 522 9.27 -7.36 -10.01
CA PRO A 522 8.24 -7.56 -11.00
C PRO A 522 8.94 -8.31 -12.14
N PRO A 523 8.45 -9.50 -12.55
CA PRO A 523 9.10 -10.25 -13.60
C PRO A 523 9.31 -9.31 -14.80
N ALA A 524 10.45 -9.37 -15.49
CA ALA A 524 10.63 -8.64 -16.75
C ALA A 524 9.45 -8.93 -17.70
N THR A 525 8.91 -10.15 -17.64
CA THR A 525 7.66 -10.59 -18.27
C THR A 525 6.42 -9.82 -17.82
N ARG A 526 6.27 -9.48 -16.53
CA ARG A 526 5.15 -8.69 -15.98
C ARG A 526 5.20 -7.25 -16.49
N LEU A 527 6.36 -6.61 -16.51
CA LEU A 527 6.49 -5.25 -17.06
C LEU A 527 6.28 -5.22 -18.58
N ALA A 528 6.82 -6.20 -19.30
CA ALA A 528 6.58 -6.36 -20.74
C ALA A 528 5.10 -6.67 -21.06
N ALA A 529 4.42 -7.49 -20.26
CA ALA A 529 2.99 -7.76 -20.40
C ALA A 529 2.11 -6.52 -20.19
N LEU A 530 2.60 -5.53 -19.44
CA LEU A 530 1.94 -4.24 -19.20
C LEU A 530 2.36 -3.17 -20.24
N GLY A 531 3.12 -3.56 -21.26
CA GLY A 531 3.48 -2.72 -22.40
C GLY A 531 4.84 -2.00 -22.30
N HIS A 532 5.59 -2.14 -21.20
CA HIS A 532 6.91 -1.52 -21.09
C HIS A 532 7.95 -2.34 -21.86
N GLU A 533 8.48 -1.78 -22.94
CA GLU A 533 9.50 -2.45 -23.75
C GLU A 533 10.93 -2.01 -23.39
N SER A 534 11.09 -0.80 -22.85
CA SER A 534 12.41 -0.24 -22.51
C SER A 534 12.28 0.86 -21.46
N LEU A 535 12.46 0.52 -20.18
CA LEU A 535 12.48 1.50 -19.08
C LEU A 535 13.67 2.46 -19.23
N VAL A 536 13.40 3.75 -19.12
CA VAL A 536 14.42 4.82 -19.26
C VAL A 536 14.67 5.58 -17.97
N ASP A 537 13.65 5.75 -17.14
CA ASP A 537 13.76 6.59 -15.94
C ASP A 537 12.76 6.19 -14.84
N VAL A 538 13.11 6.51 -13.59
CA VAL A 538 12.29 6.30 -12.39
C VAL A 538 12.34 7.53 -11.50
N THR A 539 11.20 7.90 -10.94
CA THR A 539 11.13 9.00 -9.98
C THR A 539 10.15 8.70 -8.85
N GLY A 540 10.39 9.28 -7.68
CA GLY A 540 9.43 9.20 -6.58
C GLY A 540 8.21 10.08 -6.85
N ALA A 541 7.04 9.58 -6.46
CA ALA A 541 5.80 10.33 -6.50
C ALA A 541 5.05 10.21 -5.16
N PRO A 542 4.12 11.14 -4.84
CA PRO A 542 3.24 10.95 -3.70
C PRO A 542 2.52 9.60 -3.81
N GLY A 543 2.76 8.70 -2.84
CA GLY A 543 2.14 7.36 -2.80
C GLY A 543 2.90 6.25 -3.52
N GLY A 544 4.07 6.51 -4.14
CA GLY A 544 4.83 5.44 -4.79
C GLY A 544 5.97 5.88 -5.71
N ILE A 545 6.21 5.10 -6.77
CA ILE A 545 7.24 5.31 -7.79
C ILE A 545 6.60 5.41 -9.17
N LEU A 546 7.09 6.32 -10.01
CA LEU A 546 6.71 6.40 -11.43
C LEU A 546 7.79 5.74 -12.27
N LEU A 547 7.36 4.92 -13.23
CA LEU A 547 8.21 4.29 -14.23
C LEU A 547 7.84 4.83 -15.61
N ALA A 548 8.85 5.28 -16.36
CA ALA A 548 8.69 5.72 -17.75
C ALA A 548 9.51 4.83 -18.69
N ASP A 549 8.94 4.55 -19.86
CA ASP A 549 9.64 3.88 -20.95
C ASP A 549 10.05 4.84 -22.08
N ALA A 550 10.92 4.38 -22.96
CA ALA A 550 11.37 5.14 -24.13
C ALA A 550 10.24 5.46 -25.13
N GLY A 551 9.19 4.63 -25.13
CA GLY A 551 8.02 4.75 -26.00
C GLY A 551 7.02 5.83 -25.57
N GLY A 552 7.12 6.33 -24.34
CA GLY A 552 6.21 7.32 -23.77
C GLY A 552 5.09 6.74 -22.90
N LEU A 553 5.14 5.45 -22.57
CA LEU A 553 4.30 4.82 -21.55
C LEU A 553 4.81 5.24 -20.16
N VAL A 554 3.89 5.68 -19.31
CA VAL A 554 4.19 6.01 -17.91
C VAL A 554 3.25 5.25 -17.01
N SER A 555 3.78 4.67 -15.93
CA SER A 555 2.97 3.93 -14.96
C SER A 555 3.37 4.29 -13.53
N LEU A 556 2.38 4.38 -12.66
CA LEU A 556 2.57 4.60 -11.23
C LEU A 556 2.52 3.26 -10.50
N TRP A 557 3.39 3.08 -9.53
CA TRP A 557 3.54 1.85 -8.76
C TRP A 557 3.73 2.15 -7.30
N THR A 558 3.37 1.22 -6.42
CA THR A 558 3.79 1.27 -5.02
C THR A 558 5.26 0.87 -4.88
N THR A 559 5.87 1.17 -3.73
CA THR A 559 7.22 0.68 -3.36
C THR A 559 7.26 -0.84 -3.10
N PHE A 560 6.14 -1.54 -3.25
CA PHE A 560 5.99 -2.99 -3.09
C PHE A 560 5.51 -3.72 -4.35
N GLY A 561 5.35 -3.01 -5.48
CA GLY A 561 5.33 -3.64 -6.82
C GLY A 561 3.95 -3.82 -7.41
N VAL A 562 2.98 -3.04 -6.90
CA VAL A 562 1.60 -2.98 -7.39
C VAL A 562 1.43 -1.75 -8.28
N ARG A 563 0.85 -1.92 -9.48
CA ARG A 563 0.54 -0.80 -10.38
C ARG A 563 -0.68 -0.04 -9.86
N LEU A 564 -0.55 1.27 -9.72
CA LEU A 564 -1.59 2.18 -9.27
C LEU A 564 -2.26 2.84 -10.47
N GLY A 565 -3.45 2.34 -10.82
CA GLY A 565 -4.25 2.86 -11.93
C GLY A 565 -3.73 2.49 -13.32
N ASP A 566 -4.38 3.06 -14.33
CA ASP A 566 -4.02 2.87 -15.72
C ASP A 566 -2.74 3.63 -16.09
N PRO A 567 -1.87 3.05 -16.92
CA PRO A 567 -0.71 3.75 -17.41
C PRO A 567 -1.11 4.84 -18.41
N LEU A 568 -0.39 5.95 -18.40
CA LEU A 568 -0.47 6.95 -19.45
C LEU A 568 0.10 6.33 -20.74
N PRO A 569 -0.71 6.13 -21.80
CA PRO A 569 -0.27 5.44 -23.00
C PRO A 569 0.72 6.29 -23.81
N PRO A 570 1.57 5.67 -24.65
CA PRO A 570 2.41 6.37 -25.62
C PRO A 570 1.65 7.40 -26.45
N ASP A 571 2.30 8.53 -26.75
CA ASP A 571 1.77 9.53 -27.68
C ASP A 571 2.65 9.55 -28.93
N PRO A 572 2.08 9.43 -30.15
CA PRO A 572 2.85 9.49 -31.39
C PRO A 572 3.66 10.80 -31.58
N GLY A 573 3.26 11.88 -30.91
CA GLY A 573 3.97 13.16 -30.90
C GLY A 573 4.97 13.32 -29.75
N HIS A 574 5.07 12.35 -28.83
CA HIS A 574 5.98 12.37 -27.69
C HIS A 574 6.73 11.03 -27.56
N THR A 575 7.76 10.86 -28.38
CA THR A 575 8.48 9.57 -28.54
C THR A 575 9.98 9.75 -28.30
N GLY A 576 10.63 8.80 -27.63
CA GLY A 576 12.03 8.97 -27.23
C GLY A 576 12.13 9.72 -25.91
N VAL A 577 11.30 9.32 -24.94
CA VAL A 577 11.31 9.84 -23.58
C VAL A 577 12.66 9.55 -22.94
N VAL A 578 13.21 10.56 -22.27
CA VAL A 578 14.51 10.51 -21.61
C VAL A 578 14.44 10.77 -20.11
N ALA A 579 13.34 11.35 -19.62
CA ALA A 579 13.18 11.67 -18.21
C ALA A 579 11.71 11.77 -17.79
N VAL A 580 11.44 11.49 -16.53
CA VAL A 580 10.13 11.62 -15.87
C VAL A 580 10.24 12.37 -14.54
N ALA A 581 9.25 13.20 -14.22
CA ALA A 581 9.18 13.92 -12.96
C ALA A 581 7.75 13.97 -12.40
N ALA A 582 7.62 13.83 -11.08
CA ALA A 582 6.38 14.08 -10.34
C ALA A 582 6.39 15.50 -9.76
N VAL A 583 5.40 16.31 -10.10
CA VAL A 583 5.25 17.69 -9.63
C VAL A 583 3.95 17.83 -8.86
N THR A 584 4.02 18.29 -7.62
CA THR A 584 2.83 18.62 -6.83
C THR A 584 2.54 20.11 -7.01
N THR A 585 1.42 20.44 -7.66
CA THR A 585 1.05 21.83 -7.93
C THR A 585 0.62 22.57 -6.65
N THR A 586 0.57 23.90 -6.71
CA THR A 586 0.14 24.75 -5.58
C THR A 586 -1.32 24.51 -5.18
N ALA A 587 -2.15 24.02 -6.10
CA ALA A 587 -3.55 23.66 -5.86
C ALA A 587 -3.74 22.25 -5.27
N GLY A 588 -2.66 21.46 -5.14
CA GLY A 588 -2.69 20.10 -4.58
C GLY A 588 -2.72 18.91 -5.56
N PRO A 589 -3.12 19.00 -6.85
CA PRO A 589 -3.05 17.83 -7.73
C PRO A 589 -1.62 17.50 -8.16
N LEU A 590 -1.37 16.20 -8.32
CA LEU A 590 -0.16 15.63 -8.92
C LEU A 590 -0.19 15.86 -10.43
N VAL A 591 0.92 16.36 -10.99
CA VAL A 591 1.19 16.42 -12.41
C VAL A 591 2.45 15.61 -12.70
N VAL A 592 2.34 14.68 -13.64
CA VAL A 592 3.45 13.89 -14.14
C VAL A 592 3.97 14.54 -15.41
N ALA A 593 5.27 14.78 -15.49
CA ALA A 593 5.94 15.34 -16.65
C ALA A 593 6.86 14.29 -17.26
N THR A 594 6.73 14.03 -18.56
CA THR A 594 7.76 13.34 -19.34
C THR A 594 8.43 14.29 -20.31
N ALA A 595 9.73 14.11 -20.50
CA ALA A 595 10.52 14.86 -21.45
C ALA A 595 11.00 13.94 -22.55
N SER A 596 10.86 14.39 -23.80
CA SER A 596 11.35 13.65 -24.95
C SER A 596 12.39 14.46 -25.71
N ALA A 597 13.56 13.84 -25.89
CA ALA A 597 14.70 14.47 -26.54
C ALA A 597 14.55 14.51 -28.07
N ALA A 598 13.86 13.53 -28.65
CA ALA A 598 13.76 13.38 -30.11
C ALA A 598 12.79 14.40 -30.73
N ASP A 599 11.74 14.77 -30.00
CA ASP A 599 10.74 15.75 -30.43
C ASP A 599 10.91 17.13 -29.79
N ALA A 600 11.79 17.26 -28.78
CA ALA A 600 11.97 18.46 -27.98
C ALA A 600 10.67 18.95 -27.34
N THR A 601 9.90 18.04 -26.75
CA THR A 601 8.64 18.37 -26.08
C THR A 601 8.61 17.89 -24.62
N LEU A 602 7.68 18.46 -23.85
CA LEU A 602 7.23 17.92 -22.58
C LEU A 602 5.79 17.46 -22.72
N ARG A 603 5.46 16.33 -22.11
CA ARG A 603 4.08 15.88 -21.95
C ARG A 603 3.74 15.92 -20.47
N LEU A 604 2.74 16.73 -20.14
CA LEU A 604 2.24 16.90 -18.78
C LEU A 604 0.92 16.17 -18.66
N TRP A 605 0.78 15.36 -17.62
CA TRP A 605 -0.39 14.54 -17.36
C TRP A 605 -0.88 14.75 -15.93
N THR A 606 -2.18 14.94 -15.76
CA THR A 606 -2.82 15.01 -14.44
C THR A 606 -3.56 13.68 -14.18
N PRO A 607 -3.05 12.77 -13.34
CA PRO A 607 -3.62 11.44 -13.17
C PRO A 607 -5.07 11.44 -12.71
N SER A 608 -5.45 12.39 -11.86
CA SER A 608 -6.81 12.50 -11.32
C SER A 608 -7.87 12.91 -12.33
N THR A 609 -7.47 13.52 -13.46
CA THR A 609 -8.41 14.04 -14.47
C THR A 609 -8.19 13.44 -15.86
N GLY A 610 -7.07 12.74 -16.07
CA GLY A 610 -6.66 12.28 -17.39
C GLY A 610 -6.24 13.40 -18.35
N GLY A 611 -6.19 14.66 -17.90
CA GLY A 611 -5.81 15.80 -18.72
C GLY A 611 -4.35 15.70 -19.18
N VAL A 612 -4.11 15.94 -20.47
CA VAL A 612 -2.78 15.91 -21.09
C VAL A 612 -2.50 17.24 -21.78
N THR A 613 -1.33 17.83 -21.51
CA THR A 613 -0.82 19.01 -22.20
C THR A 613 0.55 18.69 -22.81
N LEU A 614 0.72 18.99 -24.10
CA LEU A 614 2.04 18.98 -24.76
C LEU A 614 2.61 20.40 -24.76
N VAL A 615 3.91 20.52 -24.47
CA VAL A 615 4.65 21.78 -24.43
C VAL A 615 5.88 21.66 -25.31
N ASP A 616 5.98 22.50 -26.33
CA ASP A 616 7.16 22.56 -27.18
C ASP A 616 8.32 23.26 -26.47
N LEU A 617 9.52 22.71 -26.60
CA LEU A 617 10.76 23.29 -26.10
C LEU A 617 11.63 23.79 -27.27
N ASP A 618 12.33 24.89 -27.06
CA ASP A 618 13.25 25.43 -28.08
C ASP A 618 14.55 24.61 -28.24
N ALA A 619 14.76 23.62 -27.36
CA ALA A 619 15.95 22.78 -27.36
C ALA A 619 15.61 21.40 -26.78
N PRO A 620 16.29 20.33 -27.25
CA PRO A 620 16.11 18.98 -26.72
C PRO A 620 16.34 18.93 -25.20
N PRO A 621 15.39 18.39 -24.43
CA PRO A 621 15.58 18.16 -23.00
C PRO A 621 16.53 16.98 -22.75
N ARG A 622 17.26 17.04 -21.63
CA ARG A 622 18.18 15.98 -21.16
C ARG A 622 17.78 15.38 -19.82
N ALA A 623 17.22 16.19 -18.92
CA ALA A 623 16.80 15.74 -17.59
C ALA A 623 15.69 16.64 -17.03
N LEU A 624 14.90 16.07 -16.11
CA LEU A 624 13.86 16.78 -15.36
C LEU A 624 14.17 16.76 -13.87
N HIS A 625 13.79 17.82 -13.17
CA HIS A 625 13.80 17.85 -11.70
C HIS A 625 12.61 18.65 -11.18
N ALA A 626 11.86 18.07 -10.25
CA ALA A 626 10.71 18.73 -9.63
C ALA A 626 11.06 19.26 -8.23
N THR A 627 10.63 20.48 -7.92
CA THR A 627 10.76 21.06 -6.58
C THR A 627 9.51 21.88 -6.23
N GLY A 628 8.63 21.30 -5.39
CA GLY A 628 7.31 21.87 -5.14
C GLY A 628 6.52 22.03 -6.45
N PRO A 629 5.97 23.22 -6.76
CA PRO A 629 5.23 23.48 -8.00
C PRO A 629 6.13 23.82 -9.21
N LEU A 630 7.45 23.79 -9.05
CA LEU A 630 8.39 24.10 -10.11
C LEU A 630 8.91 22.82 -10.78
N LEU A 631 8.86 22.83 -12.11
CA LEU A 631 9.52 21.85 -12.97
C LEU A 631 10.75 22.50 -13.60
N LEU A 632 11.93 21.96 -13.31
CA LEU A 632 13.18 22.34 -13.95
C LEU A 632 13.49 21.38 -15.09
N VAL A 633 13.88 21.93 -16.23
CA VAL A 633 14.18 21.21 -17.46
C VAL A 633 15.60 21.54 -17.88
N ALA A 634 16.46 20.52 -17.92
CA ALA A 634 17.80 20.63 -18.48
C ALA A 634 17.71 20.42 -19.99
N THR A 635 18.44 21.23 -20.76
CA THR A 635 18.44 21.17 -22.23
C THR A 635 19.85 21.28 -22.78
N ASP A 636 19.99 21.04 -24.08
CA ASP A 636 21.22 21.29 -24.84
C ASP A 636 21.73 22.75 -24.78
N THR A 637 20.87 23.69 -24.39
CA THR A 637 21.18 25.13 -24.41
C THR A 637 21.29 25.76 -23.02
N GLY A 638 20.91 25.03 -21.97
CA GLY A 638 20.89 25.50 -20.58
C GLY A 638 19.70 24.95 -19.79
N VAL A 639 19.14 25.78 -18.91
CA VAL A 639 18.07 25.38 -17.97
C VAL A 639 16.84 26.25 -18.17
N LEU A 640 15.68 25.60 -18.11
CA LEU A 640 14.36 26.22 -18.13
C LEU A 640 13.61 25.88 -16.84
N ALA A 641 13.08 26.90 -16.15
CA ALA A 641 12.23 26.72 -14.98
C ALA A 641 10.78 27.06 -15.33
N LEU A 642 9.90 26.08 -15.14
CA LEU A 642 8.46 26.18 -15.40
C LEU A 642 7.70 26.13 -14.08
N THR A 643 6.69 26.98 -13.93
CA THR A 643 5.68 26.85 -12.88
C THR A 643 4.50 26.11 -13.47
N LEU A 644 4.03 25.07 -12.77
CA LEU A 644 2.81 24.36 -13.09
C LEU A 644 1.68 24.83 -12.17
N GLU A 645 0.60 25.31 -12.78
CA GLU A 645 -0.62 25.80 -12.11
C GLU A 645 -1.82 24.93 -12.45
#